data_AF-A0A9D2IB49-F1
#
_entry.id   AF-A0A9D2IB49-F1
#
_cell.length_a   1.000
_cell.length_b   1.000
_cell.length_c   1.000
_cell.angle_alpha   90.00
_cell.angle_beta   90.00
_cell.angle_gamma   90.00
#
_symmetry.space_group_name_H-M   'P 1'
#
loop_
_entity.id
_entity.type
_entity.pdbx_description
1 polymer ?
#
loop_
_entity_poly.entity_id
_entity_poly.type
_entity_poly.pdbx_seq_one_letter_code
_entity_poly.pdbx_strand_id
1 'polypeptide(L)'
;MKKLSILFALFALLCEGMTSCSKDNTEDPPTDRPTVTLKAGTVTDVSTVFTIQAHDAERCAYLCIEQSGEEAPTAPSPETIFNNGKEVAVESPVEITLSNLTPGQNYCIYAVAVNTTIYSDIAELKFTTMSSTEPEYDLLIEGTSALGGYYKSFTDETLGNYMIRVSNIEYDDYGYATNAGYAFQFDLYGTKSANVMNAQVPSGIYRFDTEDTGAEFTCGAGYSKIEQTDDQGYPKGEAISLTAGEIRIDTSEDNYTITAYVTDEQGTRYKVSYTGRMVLSNKTGSIGGNQEIENASLFYARYYGQADHNGIGNYYVSIGTTTVDKDDPTTALDNGWMIRLDFWGDVSADDDNAILPEGTYTLSESGAHNKMTICPDDTDVAYYFLTGKTPERTDYTCSSGSVTVTRTGSDYKLEGTLVMDDESSVHFTYEGPLAFENRAETLIGNIDETFTVASCTYLGDQYTENAESDSYQIRLATDESESTFVNIELFTEKAASALNPVIPDGSYNAGNQGSYEAGTFTPGYLFSGYLAGSNIGKKDEYGSILTYGLFTGGTIDFAYANGRYTITLDVTTSDNFSIKGSYSGELPIDNKVVGPAIGNVNFTALYAPSAYYYGKKNDGLGDYYYYLLSFSDIEMAGSYNGIYPVNQEAGHCAVLYVYAATEPGADGRVPEGEYTLGEERKGLIWSTGSEGRAYDAEGNRSNVAFGSGTLNIAHQGTNEYVITLDAKTLREETFKFTYTGAITIGGTSTAAVTPTVTKIPSSVIPMMYEAMKRDAVVVRDLSASKAETILALPDQAPAQRLHKELASKR
;
A
#
# COMPACT_ATOMS: atom_id res chain seq x y z
N MET A 1 -21.28 2.67 40.72
CA MET A 1 -22.33 3.21 41.64
C MET A 1 -23.54 2.29 41.61
N LYS A 2 -24.21 1.94 42.73
CA LYS A 2 -25.54 1.24 42.83
C LYS A 2 -25.60 -0.17 42.15
N LYS A 3 -26.22 -1.25 42.64
CA LYS A 3 -27.04 -1.72 43.80
C LYS A 3 -26.86 -3.28 43.83
N LEU A 4 -27.42 -4.19 44.63
CA LEU A 4 -28.42 -4.36 45.73
C LEU A 4 -27.97 -5.67 46.47
N SER A 5 -27.94 -5.82 47.81
CA SER A 5 -29.01 -6.32 48.73
C SER A 5 -29.58 -7.73 48.41
N ILE A 6 -30.02 -8.61 49.34
CA ILE A 6 -30.14 -8.71 50.83
C ILE A 6 -30.39 -10.22 51.17
N LEU A 7 -30.26 -10.86 52.35
CA LEU A 7 -30.54 -10.57 53.79
C LEU A 7 -29.50 -11.32 54.70
N PHE A 8 -29.79 -11.58 55.99
CA PHE A 8 -29.26 -10.81 57.15
C PHE A 8 -29.84 -11.33 58.50
N ALA A 9 -29.09 -12.12 59.30
CA ALA A 9 -29.40 -12.43 60.72
C ALA A 9 -28.08 -12.74 61.47
N LEU A 10 -27.61 -11.96 62.47
CA LEU A 10 -28.03 -11.83 63.89
C LEU A 10 -27.83 -13.09 64.77
N PHE A 11 -27.36 -13.05 66.03
CA PHE A 11 -26.61 -12.02 66.82
C PHE A 11 -26.22 -12.62 68.20
N ALA A 12 -24.99 -12.42 68.72
CA ALA A 12 -24.61 -12.73 70.14
C ALA A 12 -23.28 -12.04 70.55
N LEU A 13 -23.01 -11.89 71.86
CA LEU A 13 -21.88 -11.12 72.43
C LEU A 13 -21.00 -11.90 73.45
N LEU A 14 -19.86 -11.28 73.80
CA LEU A 14 -18.85 -11.64 74.82
C LEU A 14 -19.46 -11.83 76.25
N CYS A 15 -18.83 -12.44 77.28
CA CYS A 15 -17.46 -12.25 77.79
C CYS A 15 -16.98 -13.36 78.79
N GLU A 16 -15.65 -13.45 79.00
CA GLU A 16 -14.88 -13.80 80.22
C GLU A 16 -15.22 -15.01 81.15
N GLY A 17 -14.20 -15.78 81.56
CA GLY A 17 -14.26 -16.69 82.73
C GLY A 17 -13.10 -17.69 82.86
N MET A 18 -12.36 -17.68 83.99
CA MET A 18 -11.15 -18.48 84.22
C MET A 18 -11.37 -19.88 84.86
N THR A 19 -10.29 -20.69 84.86
CA THR A 19 -9.89 -21.78 85.81
C THR A 19 -10.24 -23.26 85.55
N SER A 20 -9.17 -24.02 85.23
CA SER A 20 -8.68 -25.22 85.96
C SER A 20 -9.56 -26.48 86.16
N CYS A 21 -9.18 -27.56 85.46
CA CYS A 21 -9.10 -28.97 85.93
C CYS A 21 -10.29 -29.58 86.72
N SER A 22 -10.88 -30.72 86.33
CA SER A 22 -10.23 -31.93 85.79
C SER A 22 -11.23 -33.05 85.44
N LYS A 23 -10.86 -33.94 84.51
CA LYS A 23 -11.35 -35.34 84.29
C LYS A 23 -12.88 -35.54 84.15
N ASP A 24 -13.38 -36.17 83.09
CA ASP A 24 -13.10 -37.57 82.75
C ASP A 24 -13.17 -37.88 81.24
N ASN A 25 -12.92 -39.14 80.88
CA ASN A 25 -12.64 -39.62 79.52
C ASN A 25 -13.75 -39.39 78.48
N THR A 26 -13.34 -38.87 77.32
CA THR A 26 -13.66 -39.49 76.03
C THR A 26 -12.32 -39.87 75.38
N GLU A 27 -12.22 -41.09 74.85
CA GLU A 27 -11.10 -41.43 73.98
C GLU A 27 -11.26 -40.65 72.67
N ASP A 28 -10.20 -40.00 72.19
CA ASP A 28 -10.20 -39.52 70.80
C ASP A 28 -10.39 -40.74 69.88
N PRO A 29 -11.19 -40.64 68.80
CA PRO A 29 -11.27 -41.71 67.83
C PRO A 29 -9.87 -42.00 67.27
N PRO A 30 -9.54 -43.26 66.95
CA PRO A 30 -8.26 -43.57 66.34
C PRO A 30 -8.08 -42.70 65.10
N THR A 31 -6.92 -42.05 64.97
CA THR A 31 -6.55 -41.35 63.74
C THR A 31 -6.27 -42.43 62.70
N ASP A 32 -7.31 -42.84 61.98
CA ASP A 32 -7.22 -43.93 61.01
C ASP A 32 -6.13 -43.60 59.99
N ARG A 33 -5.16 -44.52 59.89
CA ARG A 33 -3.94 -44.27 59.11
C ARG A 33 -4.33 -44.24 57.64
N PRO A 34 -4.06 -43.14 56.90
CA PRO A 34 -4.44 -43.04 55.51
C PRO A 34 -3.84 -44.20 54.72
N THR A 35 -4.63 -44.72 53.78
CA THR A 35 -4.16 -45.75 52.84
C THR A 35 -4.31 -45.25 51.41
N VAL A 36 -3.46 -45.76 50.52
CA VAL A 36 -3.53 -45.53 49.08
C VAL A 36 -3.29 -46.85 48.38
N THR A 37 -4.00 -47.06 47.27
CA THR A 37 -3.87 -48.23 46.42
C THR A 37 -3.73 -47.80 44.97
N LEU A 38 -2.90 -48.55 44.23
CA LEU A 38 -2.70 -48.40 42.79
C LEU A 38 -3.21 -49.65 42.10
N LYS A 39 -4.02 -49.49 41.06
CA LYS A 39 -4.57 -50.57 40.26
C LYS A 39 -4.15 -50.39 38.81
N ALA A 40 -3.45 -51.39 38.26
CA ALA A 40 -3.11 -51.44 36.84
C ALA A 40 -4.36 -51.46 35.95
N GLY A 41 -4.35 -50.66 34.88
CA GLY A 41 -5.27 -50.71 33.76
C GLY A 41 -4.54 -51.14 32.47
N THR A 42 -4.88 -50.50 31.35
CA THR A 42 -4.29 -50.79 30.03
C THR A 42 -2.92 -50.14 29.90
N VAL A 43 -1.94 -50.88 29.36
CA VAL A 43 -0.63 -50.36 28.94
C VAL A 43 -0.54 -50.47 27.42
N THR A 44 0.05 -49.49 26.74
CA THR A 44 0.34 -49.48 25.30
C THR A 44 1.85 -49.35 25.06
N ASP A 45 2.30 -49.03 23.84
CA ASP A 45 3.69 -48.67 23.58
C ASP A 45 4.04 -47.24 24.02
N VAL A 46 3.05 -46.35 24.20
CA VAL A 46 3.27 -44.93 24.52
C VAL A 46 2.48 -44.40 25.73
N SER A 47 1.67 -45.23 26.37
CA SER A 47 0.78 -44.80 27.46
C SER A 47 0.47 -45.89 28.48
N THR A 48 0.00 -45.48 29.66
CA THR A 48 -0.59 -46.36 30.67
C THR A 48 -1.83 -45.72 31.29
N VAL A 49 -2.82 -46.53 31.63
CA VAL A 49 -3.98 -46.17 32.43
C VAL A 49 -3.90 -46.90 33.77
N PHE A 50 -4.12 -46.20 34.87
CA PHE A 50 -4.17 -46.79 36.21
C PHE A 50 -5.18 -46.07 37.10
N THR A 51 -5.71 -46.77 38.10
CA THR A 51 -6.62 -46.17 39.10
C THR A 51 -5.86 -45.93 40.41
N ILE A 52 -6.03 -44.74 40.98
CA ILE A 52 -5.62 -44.42 42.35
C ILE A 52 -6.87 -44.40 43.23
N GLN A 53 -6.81 -45.04 44.40
CA GLN A 53 -7.84 -44.92 45.41
C GLN A 53 -7.19 -44.73 46.78
N ALA A 54 -7.48 -43.59 47.41
CA ALA A 54 -7.11 -43.28 48.79
C ALA A 54 -8.29 -43.54 49.74
N HIS A 55 -7.98 -43.75 51.02
CA HIS A 55 -8.94 -43.77 52.11
C HIS A 55 -8.36 -43.06 53.33
N ASP A 56 -9.25 -42.44 54.11
CA ASP A 56 -8.95 -41.80 55.40
C ASP A 56 -7.81 -40.76 55.30
N ALA A 57 -7.78 -40.04 54.18
CA ALA A 57 -6.74 -39.12 53.76
C ALA A 57 -7.32 -37.73 53.43
N GLU A 58 -6.54 -36.68 53.71
CA GLU A 58 -6.85 -35.30 53.31
C GLU A 58 -6.28 -34.96 51.93
N ARG A 59 -5.10 -35.52 51.59
CA ARG A 59 -4.41 -35.33 50.31
C ARG A 59 -3.76 -36.64 49.84
N CYS A 60 -3.66 -36.81 48.53
CA CYS A 60 -2.91 -37.91 47.91
C CYS A 60 -2.17 -37.40 46.66
N ALA A 61 -0.97 -37.91 46.42
CA ALA A 61 -0.15 -37.58 45.26
C ALA A 61 0.49 -38.83 44.65
N TYR A 62 0.79 -38.76 43.35
CA TYR A 62 1.58 -39.78 42.65
C TYR A 62 2.74 -39.16 41.87
N LEU A 63 3.81 -39.95 41.69
CA LEU A 63 4.99 -39.63 40.89
C LEU A 63 5.35 -40.85 40.04
N CYS A 64 5.45 -40.66 38.72
CA CYS A 64 5.96 -41.68 37.80
C CYS A 64 7.45 -41.44 37.54
N ILE A 65 8.26 -42.51 37.58
CA ILE A 65 9.71 -42.47 37.39
C ILE A 65 10.10 -43.49 36.32
N GLU A 66 10.94 -43.09 35.38
CA GLU A 66 11.55 -43.99 34.40
C GLU A 66 12.68 -44.80 35.03
N GLN A 67 12.72 -46.11 34.76
CA GLN A 67 13.75 -47.01 35.29
C GLN A 67 14.91 -47.15 34.30
N SER A 68 15.96 -46.35 34.53
CA SER A 68 17.23 -46.40 33.78
C SER A 68 18.18 -47.51 34.28
N GLY A 69 17.81 -48.77 34.06
CA GLY A 69 18.67 -49.94 34.36
C GLY A 69 17.90 -51.20 34.78
N GLU A 70 18.61 -52.28 35.08
CA GLU A 70 18.00 -53.54 35.57
C GLU A 70 17.52 -53.44 37.02
N GLU A 71 18.12 -52.57 37.85
CA GLU A 71 17.69 -52.33 39.22
C GLU A 71 16.49 -51.37 39.27
N ALA A 72 15.49 -51.70 40.10
CA ALA A 72 14.32 -50.85 40.31
C ALA A 72 14.71 -49.53 41.01
N PRO A 73 14.03 -48.40 40.72
CA PRO A 73 14.34 -47.14 41.39
C PRO A 73 14.15 -47.26 42.91
N THR A 74 15.04 -46.64 43.69
CA THR A 74 14.82 -46.47 45.13
C THR A 74 13.54 -45.66 45.33
N ALA A 75 12.59 -46.18 46.09
CA ALA A 75 11.31 -45.50 46.31
C ALA A 75 11.52 -44.07 46.86
N PRO A 76 10.95 -43.03 46.21
CA PRO A 76 11.10 -41.64 46.64
C PRO A 76 10.44 -41.40 48.00
N SER A 77 10.86 -40.38 48.74
CA SER A 77 10.24 -40.05 50.03
C SER A 77 8.82 -39.47 49.83
N PRO A 78 7.93 -39.53 50.84
CA PRO A 78 6.60 -38.90 50.76
C PRO A 78 6.65 -37.42 50.38
N GLU A 79 7.62 -36.66 50.90
CA GLU A 79 7.82 -35.24 50.54
C GLU A 79 8.24 -35.09 49.07
N THR A 80 9.05 -36.03 48.55
CA THR A 80 9.48 -36.03 47.15
C THR A 80 8.29 -36.28 46.21
N ILE A 81 7.38 -37.19 46.58
CA ILE A 81 6.15 -37.46 45.81
C ILE A 81 5.21 -36.25 45.85
N PHE A 82 5.07 -35.55 46.99
CA PHE A 82 4.23 -34.35 47.07
C PHE A 82 4.84 -33.11 46.41
N ASN A 83 6.17 -32.97 46.37
CA ASN A 83 6.84 -31.81 45.76
C ASN A 83 7.00 -31.93 44.23
N ASN A 84 7.24 -33.14 43.73
CA ASN A 84 7.57 -33.37 42.31
C ASN A 84 6.47 -34.15 41.56
N GLY A 85 5.50 -34.72 42.27
CA GLY A 85 4.38 -35.48 41.71
C GLY A 85 3.13 -34.62 41.50
N LYS A 86 2.01 -35.29 41.21
CA LYS A 86 0.70 -34.67 40.93
C LYS A 86 -0.32 -35.10 41.99
N GLU A 87 -0.98 -34.13 42.62
CA GLU A 87 -2.07 -34.40 43.57
C GLU A 87 -3.35 -34.88 42.88
N VAL A 88 -4.11 -35.72 43.59
CA VAL A 88 -5.36 -36.34 43.12
C VAL A 88 -6.44 -36.30 44.21
N ALA A 89 -7.71 -36.36 43.79
CA ALA A 89 -8.84 -36.38 44.71
C ALA A 89 -8.88 -37.67 45.56
N VAL A 90 -9.33 -37.55 46.81
CA VAL A 90 -9.25 -38.61 47.83
C VAL A 90 -10.56 -39.35 48.11
N GLU A 91 -11.72 -38.81 47.72
CA GLU A 91 -13.04 -39.37 48.10
C GLU A 91 -13.56 -40.50 47.19
N SER A 92 -12.95 -40.72 46.03
CA SER A 92 -13.38 -41.75 45.07
C SER A 92 -12.22 -42.24 44.18
N PRO A 93 -12.32 -43.42 43.55
CA PRO A 93 -11.26 -43.92 42.68
C PRO A 93 -11.05 -43.02 41.47
N VAL A 94 -9.85 -42.48 41.31
CA VAL A 94 -9.47 -41.59 40.20
C VAL A 94 -8.73 -42.42 39.15
N GLU A 95 -9.25 -42.45 37.92
CA GLU A 95 -8.52 -43.01 36.77
C GLU A 95 -7.57 -41.96 36.19
N ILE A 96 -6.30 -42.34 36.03
CA ILE A 96 -5.21 -41.52 35.53
C ILE A 96 -4.68 -42.17 34.25
N THR A 97 -4.55 -41.36 33.19
CA THR A 97 -3.79 -41.74 32.00
C THR A 97 -2.46 -40.99 32.00
N LEU A 98 -1.37 -41.70 31.73
CA LEU A 98 -0.07 -41.13 31.37
C LEU A 98 0.17 -41.41 29.89
N SER A 99 0.57 -40.39 29.13
CA SER A 99 0.90 -40.46 27.71
C SER A 99 2.38 -40.16 27.49
N ASN A 100 2.83 -40.26 26.24
CA ASN A 100 4.17 -39.86 25.78
C ASN A 100 5.32 -40.60 26.50
N LEU A 101 5.06 -41.86 26.86
CA LEU A 101 6.06 -42.76 27.44
C LEU A 101 6.92 -43.39 26.34
N THR A 102 8.19 -43.66 26.66
CA THR A 102 9.13 -44.32 25.74
C THR A 102 8.69 -45.77 25.47
N PRO A 103 8.66 -46.26 24.22
CA PRO A 103 8.32 -47.66 23.92
C PRO A 103 9.35 -48.69 24.40
N GLY A 104 8.86 -49.83 24.89
CA GLY A 104 9.68 -50.92 25.44
C GLY A 104 10.39 -50.61 26.77
N GLN A 105 10.07 -49.49 27.40
CA GLN A 105 10.77 -48.93 28.56
C GLN A 105 10.03 -49.25 29.87
N ASN A 106 10.81 -49.42 30.94
CA ASN A 106 10.32 -49.72 32.28
C ASN A 106 10.00 -48.42 33.05
N TYR A 107 8.87 -48.41 33.73
CA TYR A 107 8.39 -47.29 34.55
C TYR A 107 7.85 -47.79 35.90
N CYS A 108 7.94 -46.91 36.90
CA CYS A 108 7.37 -47.17 38.22
C CYS A 108 6.59 -45.94 38.71
N ILE A 109 5.32 -46.16 39.08
CA ILE A 109 4.46 -45.17 39.72
C ILE A 109 4.51 -45.40 41.22
N TYR A 110 4.83 -44.35 41.96
CA TYR A 110 4.76 -44.29 43.41
C TYR A 110 3.60 -43.38 43.82
N ALA A 111 2.77 -43.79 44.77
CA ALA A 111 1.72 -42.95 45.33
C ALA A 111 1.70 -42.98 46.86
N VAL A 112 1.37 -41.85 47.46
CA VAL A 112 1.29 -41.68 48.91
C VAL A 112 0.08 -40.82 49.28
N ALA A 113 -0.51 -41.10 50.43
CA ALA A 113 -1.59 -40.31 51.02
C ALA A 113 -1.16 -39.74 52.38
N VAL A 114 -1.77 -38.63 52.79
CA VAL A 114 -1.52 -37.98 54.09
C VAL A 114 -2.82 -37.52 54.73
N ASN A 115 -2.88 -37.66 56.05
CA ASN A 115 -3.93 -37.14 56.93
C ASN A 115 -3.24 -36.42 58.08
N THR A 116 -3.45 -35.11 58.18
CA THR A 116 -2.74 -34.13 59.03
C THR A 116 -1.22 -34.19 58.89
N THR A 117 -0.55 -35.09 59.61
CA THR A 117 0.91 -35.32 59.55
C THR A 117 1.30 -36.79 59.39
N ILE A 118 0.32 -37.70 59.30
CA ILE A 118 0.54 -39.15 59.17
C ILE A 118 0.51 -39.51 57.68
N TYR A 119 1.63 -40.00 57.17
CA TYR A 119 1.69 -40.59 55.83
C TYR A 119 1.22 -42.06 55.82
N SER A 120 0.59 -42.44 54.71
CA SER A 120 0.40 -43.84 54.33
C SER A 120 1.75 -44.53 54.11
N ASP A 121 1.73 -45.85 53.96
CA ASP A 121 2.83 -46.52 53.26
C ASP A 121 2.73 -46.18 51.75
N ILE A 122 3.86 -46.22 51.03
CA ILE A 122 3.90 -45.88 49.60
C ILE A 122 3.38 -47.05 48.79
N ALA A 123 2.35 -46.83 47.98
CA ALA A 123 1.91 -47.79 46.97
C ALA A 123 2.82 -47.71 45.73
N GLU A 124 3.16 -48.87 45.16
CA GLU A 124 4.05 -49.01 44.01
C GLU A 124 3.34 -49.76 42.88
N LEU A 125 3.42 -49.25 41.65
CA LEU A 125 2.92 -49.90 40.44
C LEU A 125 3.99 -49.85 39.34
N LYS A 126 4.56 -51.01 39.02
CA LYS A 126 5.54 -51.20 37.95
C LYS A 126 4.87 -51.66 36.66
N PHE A 127 5.33 -51.13 35.53
CA PHE A 127 4.92 -51.58 34.21
C PHE A 127 6.04 -51.37 33.18
N THR A 128 5.95 -52.10 32.07
CA THR A 128 6.80 -51.91 30.89
C THR A 128 5.87 -51.52 29.75
N THR A 129 6.18 -50.45 29.02
CA THR A 129 5.46 -50.13 27.78
C THR A 129 5.72 -51.23 26.74
N MET A 130 4.78 -51.42 25.82
CA MET A 130 4.98 -52.34 24.71
C MET A 130 6.10 -51.83 23.79
N SER A 131 6.83 -52.73 23.13
CA SER A 131 7.74 -52.33 22.06
C SER A 131 6.93 -51.79 20.89
N SER A 132 7.20 -50.56 20.44
CA SER A 132 6.50 -49.99 19.29
C SER A 132 6.88 -50.74 18.02
N THR A 133 5.90 -51.39 17.39
CA THR A 133 6.07 -52.04 16.09
C THR A 133 6.18 -50.99 15.00
N GLU A 134 7.19 -51.10 14.13
CA GLU A 134 7.32 -50.26 12.94
C GLU A 134 6.04 -50.33 12.08
N PRO A 135 5.35 -49.21 11.81
CA PRO A 135 4.18 -49.19 10.93
C PRO A 135 4.53 -49.62 9.51
N GLU A 136 3.60 -50.31 8.83
CA GLU A 136 3.77 -50.66 7.42
C GLU A 136 3.82 -49.42 6.52
N TYR A 137 4.78 -49.39 5.60
CA TYR A 137 4.93 -48.37 4.56
C TYR A 137 5.18 -49.02 3.19
N ASP A 138 4.81 -48.31 2.13
CA ASP A 138 5.01 -48.71 0.73
C ASP A 138 6.24 -48.03 0.10
N LEU A 139 6.59 -46.82 0.58
CA LEU A 139 7.74 -46.02 0.13
C LEU A 139 8.57 -45.53 1.32
N LEU A 140 9.91 -45.56 1.17
CA LEU A 140 10.86 -44.93 2.08
C LEU A 140 11.43 -43.66 1.43
N ILE A 141 11.38 -42.55 2.15
CA ILE A 141 11.96 -41.26 1.76
C ILE A 141 13.01 -40.85 2.79
N GLU A 142 14.28 -40.96 2.41
CA GLU A 142 15.40 -40.45 3.21
C GLU A 142 15.58 -38.96 2.90
N GLY A 143 15.20 -38.10 3.85
CA GLY A 143 15.31 -36.65 3.73
C GLY A 143 16.76 -36.19 3.82
N THR A 144 17.18 -35.34 2.89
CA THR A 144 18.51 -34.72 2.83
C THR A 144 18.54 -33.36 3.53
N SER A 145 17.38 -32.75 3.75
CA SER A 145 17.22 -31.42 4.36
C SER A 145 15.96 -31.35 5.23
N ALA A 146 15.99 -30.49 6.25
CA ALA A 146 14.82 -30.14 7.04
C ALA A 146 14.88 -28.65 7.45
N LEU A 147 13.74 -27.98 7.43
CA LEU A 147 13.56 -26.58 7.79
C LEU A 147 12.22 -26.39 8.52
N GLY A 148 12.00 -25.25 9.18
CA GLY A 148 10.68 -24.96 9.74
C GLY A 148 10.50 -23.55 10.29
N GLY A 149 9.30 -23.28 10.77
CA GLY A 149 8.88 -22.04 11.43
C GLY A 149 8.11 -22.32 12.71
N TYR A 150 8.29 -21.45 13.71
CA TYR A 150 7.67 -21.53 15.03
C TYR A 150 6.62 -20.43 15.20
N TYR A 151 5.36 -20.84 15.40
CA TYR A 151 4.19 -19.97 15.45
C TYR A 151 3.52 -20.03 16.82
N LYS A 152 2.75 -18.98 17.15
CA LYS A 152 1.80 -19.03 18.27
C LYS A 152 0.71 -20.06 17.91
N SER A 153 0.39 -20.99 18.82
CA SER A 153 -0.78 -21.84 18.64
C SER A 153 -2.06 -20.98 18.61
N PHE A 154 -3.02 -21.35 17.75
CA PHE A 154 -4.34 -20.70 17.69
C PHE A 154 -5.38 -21.36 18.60
N THR A 155 -5.06 -22.47 19.26
CA THR A 155 -5.97 -23.27 20.09
C THR A 155 -5.76 -23.05 21.58
N ASP A 156 -4.50 -22.95 22.01
CA ASP A 156 -4.09 -22.85 23.41
C ASP A 156 -2.76 -22.08 23.52
N GLU A 157 -2.75 -20.96 24.25
CA GLU A 157 -1.57 -20.10 24.42
C GLU A 157 -0.42 -20.76 25.21
N THR A 158 -0.65 -21.92 25.84
CA THR A 158 0.37 -22.74 26.51
C THR A 158 1.10 -23.69 25.55
N LEU A 159 0.64 -23.80 24.30
CA LEU A 159 1.23 -24.63 23.25
C LEU A 159 1.98 -23.79 22.20
N GLY A 160 2.94 -24.44 21.56
CA GLY A 160 3.61 -23.95 20.35
C GLY A 160 3.08 -24.67 19.11
N ASN A 161 2.99 -23.95 18.00
CA ASN A 161 2.83 -24.53 16.67
C ASN A 161 4.20 -24.56 15.98
N TYR A 162 4.51 -25.70 15.35
CA TYR A 162 5.80 -26.02 14.77
C TYR A 162 5.58 -26.55 13.34
N MET A 163 5.59 -25.65 12.37
CA MET A 163 5.50 -26.04 10.95
C MET A 163 6.87 -26.46 10.46
N ILE A 164 7.07 -27.76 10.22
CA ILE A 164 8.34 -28.31 9.72
C ILE A 164 8.19 -28.89 8.31
N ARG A 165 9.26 -28.87 7.53
CA ARG A 165 9.32 -29.42 6.17
C ARG A 165 10.56 -30.29 6.03
N VAL A 166 10.38 -31.58 5.76
CA VAL A 166 11.46 -32.56 5.51
C VAL A 166 11.50 -32.90 4.03
N SER A 167 12.65 -32.80 3.39
CA SER A 167 12.78 -32.85 1.93
C SER A 167 13.97 -33.70 1.49
N ASN A 168 13.78 -34.50 0.43
CA ASN A 168 14.88 -35.09 -0.35
C ASN A 168 15.08 -34.42 -1.73
N ILE A 169 14.29 -33.38 -2.02
CA ILE A 169 14.50 -32.46 -3.14
C ILE A 169 15.76 -31.64 -2.86
N GLU A 170 16.65 -31.57 -3.85
CA GLU A 170 17.79 -30.66 -3.91
C GLU A 170 17.33 -29.32 -4.50
N TYR A 171 17.88 -28.22 -3.98
CA TYR A 171 17.55 -26.85 -4.42
C TYR A 171 18.82 -26.12 -4.86
N ASP A 172 18.71 -25.26 -5.88
CA ASP A 172 19.75 -24.31 -6.28
C ASP A 172 19.88 -23.14 -5.28
N ASP A 173 20.77 -22.20 -5.57
CA ASP A 173 21.05 -21.06 -4.67
C ASP A 173 19.96 -19.96 -4.73
N TYR A 174 18.97 -20.10 -5.61
CA TYR A 174 17.78 -19.26 -5.71
C TYR A 174 16.52 -19.95 -5.13
N GLY A 175 16.65 -21.17 -4.61
CA GLY A 175 15.54 -21.94 -4.04
C GLY A 175 14.69 -22.71 -5.07
N TYR A 176 15.12 -22.83 -6.33
CA TYR A 176 14.44 -23.71 -7.30
C TYR A 176 14.90 -25.17 -7.11
N ALA A 177 13.95 -26.10 -7.18
CA ALA A 177 14.27 -27.52 -7.14
C ALA A 177 15.07 -27.97 -8.37
N THR A 178 16.00 -28.90 -8.21
CA THR A 178 16.92 -29.36 -9.26
C THR A 178 16.82 -30.85 -9.60
N ASN A 179 15.97 -31.61 -8.91
CA ASN A 179 15.79 -33.05 -9.07
C ASN A 179 14.34 -33.52 -8.82
N ALA A 180 14.07 -34.77 -9.17
CA ALA A 180 12.85 -35.46 -8.77
C ALA A 180 12.92 -35.88 -7.30
N GLY A 181 11.94 -35.49 -6.50
CA GLY A 181 11.89 -35.81 -5.08
C GLY A 181 10.56 -35.50 -4.42
N TYR A 182 10.57 -35.52 -3.10
CA TYR A 182 9.44 -35.30 -2.22
C TYR A 182 9.82 -34.29 -1.13
N ALA A 183 8.88 -33.41 -0.78
CA ALA A 183 8.93 -32.62 0.44
C ALA A 183 7.65 -32.81 1.25
N PHE A 184 7.79 -33.17 2.52
CA PHE A 184 6.70 -33.40 3.46
C PHE A 184 6.63 -32.23 4.42
N GLN A 185 5.50 -31.53 4.46
CA GLN A 185 5.21 -30.52 5.47
C GLN A 185 4.36 -31.15 6.59
N PHE A 186 4.72 -30.89 7.84
CA PHE A 186 3.98 -31.31 9.03
C PHE A 186 3.69 -30.10 9.91
N ASP A 187 2.43 -29.98 10.34
CA ASP A 187 1.93 -28.90 11.20
C ASP A 187 1.77 -29.42 12.63
N LEU A 188 2.78 -29.22 13.47
CA LEU A 188 2.93 -29.94 14.74
C LEU A 188 2.59 -29.06 15.96
N TYR A 189 1.79 -29.60 16.88
CA TYR A 189 1.38 -28.91 18.11
C TYR A 189 2.04 -29.58 19.31
N GLY A 190 2.78 -28.83 20.11
CA GLY A 190 3.54 -29.35 21.25
C GLY A 190 3.73 -28.32 22.36
N THR A 191 4.42 -28.71 23.43
CA THR A 191 4.76 -27.82 24.55
C THR A 191 5.48 -26.57 24.04
N LYS A 192 5.00 -25.38 24.42
CA LYS A 192 5.53 -24.07 23.97
C LYS A 192 7.02 -23.89 24.27
N SER A 193 7.79 -23.40 23.30
CA SER A 193 9.21 -23.08 23.49
C SER A 193 9.40 -21.96 24.51
N ALA A 194 10.34 -22.16 25.44
CA ALA A 194 10.75 -21.16 26.44
C ALA A 194 11.58 -20.02 25.83
N ASN A 195 12.19 -20.23 24.66
CA ASN A 195 12.85 -19.18 23.87
C ASN A 195 12.27 -19.20 22.45
N VAL A 196 11.68 -18.08 22.01
CA VAL A 196 11.07 -17.97 20.68
C VAL A 196 12.10 -17.68 19.58
N MET A 197 13.24 -17.10 19.94
CA MET A 197 14.37 -16.79 19.04
C MET A 197 15.31 -18.00 18.83
N ASN A 198 15.17 -19.04 19.64
CA ASN A 198 15.82 -20.35 19.45
C ASN A 198 14.81 -21.45 19.76
N ALA A 199 13.74 -21.49 18.97
CA ALA A 199 12.65 -22.45 19.16
C ALA A 199 13.07 -23.86 18.73
N GLN A 200 12.63 -24.85 19.49
CA GLN A 200 12.89 -26.27 19.21
C GLN A 200 11.59 -27.07 19.26
N VAL A 201 11.44 -28.04 18.36
CA VAL A 201 10.29 -28.97 18.39
C VAL A 201 10.48 -29.95 19.55
N PRO A 202 9.53 -30.07 20.50
CA PRO A 202 9.65 -31.02 21.60
C PRO A 202 9.79 -32.47 21.12
N SER A 203 10.68 -33.24 21.74
CA SER A 203 10.76 -34.69 21.52
C SER A 203 9.43 -35.37 21.90
N GLY A 204 8.95 -36.28 21.07
CA GLY A 204 7.66 -36.94 21.27
C GLY A 204 7.14 -37.66 20.04
N ILE A 205 5.87 -38.07 20.10
CA ILE A 205 5.20 -38.83 19.04
C ILE A 205 3.89 -38.11 18.70
N TYR A 206 3.95 -37.28 17.68
CA TYR A 206 2.85 -36.44 17.22
C TYR A 206 1.85 -37.29 16.42
N ARG A 207 0.58 -37.29 16.86
CA ARG A 207 -0.50 -38.09 16.27
C ARG A 207 -1.26 -37.28 15.24
N PHE A 208 -1.52 -37.84 14.06
CA PHE A 208 -2.28 -37.15 13.03
C PHE A 208 -3.72 -36.87 13.50
N ASP A 209 -4.14 -35.62 13.39
CA ASP A 209 -5.42 -35.11 13.86
C ASP A 209 -6.28 -34.70 12.66
N THR A 210 -7.32 -35.48 12.37
CA THR A 210 -8.22 -35.27 11.24
C THR A 210 -9.20 -34.11 11.43
N GLU A 211 -9.32 -33.57 12.65
CA GLU A 211 -10.28 -32.53 13.00
C GLU A 211 -9.59 -31.17 13.28
N ASP A 212 -8.27 -31.09 13.11
CA ASP A 212 -7.43 -29.89 13.39
C ASP A 212 -7.68 -29.28 14.78
N THR A 213 -7.79 -30.13 15.82
CA THR A 213 -8.03 -29.70 17.21
C THR A 213 -6.85 -28.96 17.84
N GLY A 214 -5.65 -29.10 17.26
CA GLY A 214 -4.42 -28.43 17.70
C GLY A 214 -4.05 -28.75 19.15
N ALA A 215 -4.33 -29.98 19.61
CA ALA A 215 -4.00 -30.46 20.94
C ALA A 215 -2.50 -30.84 21.06
N GLU A 216 -1.98 -30.93 22.28
CA GLU A 216 -0.57 -31.25 22.51
C GLU A 216 -0.19 -32.64 21.96
N PHE A 217 0.94 -32.71 21.26
CA PHE A 217 1.44 -33.86 20.49
C PHE A 217 0.47 -34.33 19.38
N THR A 218 -0.08 -33.37 18.63
CA THR A 218 -0.83 -33.63 17.38
C THR A 218 -0.11 -33.10 16.13
N CYS A 219 -0.46 -33.67 14.98
CA CYS A 219 -0.08 -33.19 13.65
C CYS A 219 -1.36 -32.85 12.89
N GLY A 220 -1.63 -31.57 12.65
CA GLY A 220 -2.85 -31.10 11.99
C GLY A 220 -2.95 -31.54 10.53
N ALA A 221 -4.13 -31.94 10.08
CA ALA A 221 -4.41 -32.27 8.69
C ALA A 221 -4.37 -31.03 7.78
N GLY A 222 -4.89 -29.89 8.23
CA GLY A 222 -5.14 -28.71 7.38
C GLY A 222 -3.92 -28.10 6.70
N TYR A 223 -2.73 -28.22 7.30
CA TYR A 223 -1.46 -27.73 6.75
C TYR A 223 -0.40 -28.82 6.53
N SER A 224 -0.72 -30.11 6.75
CA SER A 224 0.24 -31.21 6.51
C SER A 224 0.02 -31.85 5.14
N LYS A 225 1.07 -31.85 4.30
CA LYS A 225 0.99 -32.12 2.86
C LYS A 225 2.27 -32.73 2.30
N ILE A 226 2.15 -33.38 1.13
CA ILE A 226 3.27 -33.87 0.32
C ILE A 226 3.36 -33.06 -0.97
N GLU A 227 4.54 -32.52 -1.27
CA GLU A 227 4.89 -31.90 -2.54
C GLU A 227 5.86 -32.83 -3.30
N GLN A 228 5.76 -32.87 -4.64
CA GLN A 228 6.57 -33.73 -5.49
C GLN A 228 7.14 -32.96 -6.69
N THR A 229 8.34 -33.32 -7.13
CA THR A 229 8.99 -32.76 -8.33
C THR A 229 9.35 -33.83 -9.37
N ASP A 230 9.48 -33.43 -10.63
CA ASP A 230 10.00 -34.24 -11.73
C ASP A 230 11.53 -34.12 -11.89
N ASP A 231 12.11 -34.83 -12.86
CA ASP A 231 13.56 -34.88 -13.11
C ASP A 231 14.17 -33.52 -13.49
N GLN A 232 13.34 -32.50 -13.73
CA GLN A 232 13.72 -31.12 -14.04
C GLN A 232 13.44 -30.16 -12.86
N GLY A 233 12.91 -30.66 -11.74
CA GLY A 233 12.53 -29.87 -10.57
C GLY A 233 11.14 -29.23 -10.65
N TYR A 234 10.33 -29.52 -11.68
CA TYR A 234 9.00 -28.91 -11.79
C TYR A 234 7.97 -29.64 -10.90
N PRO A 235 7.03 -28.92 -10.26
CA PRO A 235 5.99 -29.54 -9.43
C PRO A 235 5.11 -30.51 -10.21
N LYS A 236 4.93 -31.73 -9.68
CA LYS A 236 4.11 -32.80 -10.28
C LYS A 236 2.61 -32.65 -9.94
N GLY A 237 2.06 -31.47 -10.18
CA GLY A 237 0.68 -31.12 -9.88
C GLY A 237 0.53 -30.35 -8.57
N GLU A 238 -0.66 -30.43 -7.97
CA GLU A 238 -0.98 -29.81 -6.68
C GLU A 238 -0.42 -30.64 -5.50
N ALA A 239 -0.31 -30.02 -4.32
CA ALA A 239 0.17 -30.72 -3.13
C ALA A 239 -0.86 -31.74 -2.62
N ILE A 240 -0.38 -32.92 -2.22
CA ILE A 240 -1.21 -34.06 -1.83
C ILE A 240 -1.49 -34.00 -0.32
N SER A 241 -2.76 -34.08 0.08
CA SER A 241 -3.14 -34.12 1.50
C SER A 241 -2.80 -35.45 2.17
N LEU A 242 -2.46 -35.39 3.46
CA LEU A 242 -2.37 -36.55 4.34
C LEU A 242 -3.76 -36.91 4.90
N THR A 243 -3.98 -38.19 5.20
CA THR A 243 -5.23 -38.68 5.85
C THR A 243 -5.00 -39.48 7.12
N ALA A 244 -3.76 -39.89 7.41
CA ALA A 244 -3.37 -40.56 8.64
C ALA A 244 -1.86 -40.45 8.86
N GLY A 245 -1.40 -40.54 10.11
CA GLY A 245 0.03 -40.63 10.39
C GLY A 245 0.46 -40.54 11.85
N GLU A 246 1.77 -40.70 12.03
CA GLU A 246 2.50 -40.63 13.30
C GLU A 246 3.90 -40.06 13.02
N ILE A 247 4.23 -38.90 13.61
CA ILE A 247 5.53 -38.23 13.44
C ILE A 247 6.31 -38.37 14.74
N ARG A 248 7.37 -39.18 14.73
CA ARG A 248 8.31 -39.34 15.85
C ARG A 248 9.41 -38.30 15.74
N ILE A 249 9.68 -37.57 16.82
CA ILE A 249 10.77 -36.59 16.90
C ILE A 249 11.59 -36.87 18.15
N ASP A 250 12.91 -36.92 17.97
CA ASP A 250 13.89 -36.87 19.05
C ASP A 250 14.84 -35.68 18.79
N THR A 251 14.90 -34.74 19.73
CA THR A 251 15.62 -33.47 19.63
C THR A 251 16.75 -33.43 20.66
N SER A 252 17.99 -33.24 20.20
CA SER A 252 19.21 -33.24 21.02
C SER A 252 20.08 -32.02 20.69
N GLU A 253 20.02 -30.99 21.54
CA GLU A 253 20.66 -29.68 21.34
C GLU A 253 20.38 -29.10 19.94
N ASP A 254 21.31 -29.17 18.99
CA ASP A 254 21.12 -28.65 17.63
C ASP A 254 20.52 -29.67 16.63
N ASN A 255 20.52 -30.95 16.97
CA ASN A 255 20.19 -32.05 16.06
C ASN A 255 18.79 -32.61 16.31
N TYR A 256 18.14 -33.03 15.22
CA TYR A 256 16.87 -33.76 15.23
C TYR A 256 17.07 -35.14 14.60
N THR A 257 16.36 -36.13 15.13
CA THR A 257 16.01 -37.36 14.42
C THR A 257 14.49 -37.38 14.26
N ILE A 258 14.04 -37.25 13.01
CA ILE A 258 12.63 -37.22 12.63
C ILE A 258 12.32 -38.53 11.90
N THR A 259 11.27 -39.23 12.32
CA THR A 259 10.75 -40.40 11.58
C THR A 259 9.23 -40.34 11.54
N ALA A 260 8.68 -40.05 10.37
CA ALA A 260 7.25 -39.98 10.13
C ALA A 260 6.75 -41.22 9.39
N TYR A 261 5.63 -41.78 9.83
CA TYR A 261 4.86 -42.80 9.11
C TYR A 261 3.52 -42.17 8.74
N VAL A 262 3.28 -41.89 7.45
CA VAL A 262 2.11 -41.11 7.00
C VAL A 262 1.43 -41.76 5.79
N THR A 263 0.14 -41.50 5.62
CA THR A 263 -0.67 -42.00 4.50
C THR A 263 -1.28 -40.83 3.74
N ASP A 264 -1.19 -40.84 2.41
CA ASP A 264 -1.85 -39.83 1.55
C ASP A 264 -3.31 -40.19 1.21
N GLU A 265 -4.03 -39.21 0.66
CA GLU A 265 -5.42 -39.38 0.18
C GLU A 265 -5.62 -40.48 -0.89
N GLN A 266 -4.55 -40.97 -1.51
CA GLN A 266 -4.57 -42.06 -2.50
C GLN A 266 -4.36 -43.43 -1.84
N GLY A 267 -4.05 -43.45 -0.53
CA GLY A 267 -3.78 -44.64 0.27
C GLY A 267 -2.31 -45.09 0.27
N THR A 268 -1.40 -44.29 -0.30
CA THR A 268 0.05 -44.61 -0.32
C THR A 268 0.64 -44.34 1.05
N ARG A 269 1.39 -45.29 1.61
CA ARG A 269 2.02 -45.15 2.93
C ARG A 269 3.51 -44.85 2.78
N TYR A 270 3.97 -43.81 3.47
CA TYR A 270 5.35 -43.34 3.44
C TYR A 270 5.99 -43.49 4.80
N LYS A 271 7.22 -43.99 4.83
CA LYS A 271 8.17 -43.74 5.91
C LYS A 271 9.09 -42.61 5.45
N VAL A 272 9.12 -41.51 6.20
CA VAL A 272 10.03 -40.38 5.98
C VAL A 272 11.02 -40.34 7.13
N SER A 273 12.32 -40.27 6.84
CA SER A 273 13.35 -40.23 7.89
C SER A 273 14.40 -39.15 7.60
N TYR A 274 14.73 -38.36 8.62
CA TYR A 274 15.77 -37.33 8.57
C TYR A 274 16.57 -37.31 9.87
N THR A 275 17.90 -37.12 9.76
CA THR A 275 18.78 -36.88 10.91
C THR A 275 19.75 -35.75 10.58
N GLY A 276 19.73 -34.68 11.37
CA GLY A 276 20.60 -33.51 11.17
C GLY A 276 20.11 -32.25 11.89
N ARG A 277 20.75 -31.12 11.59
CA ARG A 277 20.40 -29.80 12.15
C ARG A 277 19.25 -29.16 11.38
N MET A 278 18.26 -28.65 12.10
CA MET A 278 17.13 -27.88 11.57
C MET A 278 16.98 -26.60 12.41
N VAL A 279 16.99 -25.44 11.76
CA VAL A 279 16.66 -24.16 12.40
C VAL A 279 15.18 -23.88 12.20
N LEU A 280 14.51 -23.38 13.25
CA LEU A 280 13.15 -22.86 13.16
C LEU A 280 13.18 -21.33 13.10
N SER A 281 12.58 -20.76 12.05
CA SER A 281 12.36 -19.31 11.98
C SER A 281 11.31 -18.90 13.01
N ASN A 282 11.57 -17.83 13.77
CA ASN A 282 10.55 -17.29 14.66
C ASN A 282 9.44 -16.63 13.81
N LYS A 283 8.20 -17.08 13.93
CA LYS A 283 7.03 -16.51 13.26
C LYS A 283 5.92 -16.13 14.25
N THR A 284 6.27 -15.96 15.53
CA THR A 284 5.34 -15.54 16.58
C THR A 284 5.01 -14.04 16.54
N GLY A 285 5.77 -13.22 15.81
CA GLY A 285 5.66 -11.75 15.84
C GLY A 285 6.05 -11.15 17.20
N SER A 286 6.97 -11.81 17.91
CA SER A 286 7.43 -11.45 19.27
C SER A 286 8.86 -11.95 19.41
N ILE A 287 9.75 -11.18 20.04
CA ILE A 287 11.13 -11.63 20.37
C ILE A 287 11.19 -12.35 21.73
N GLY A 288 10.05 -12.47 22.44
CA GLY A 288 9.87 -13.29 23.64
C GLY A 288 10.53 -12.77 24.91
N GLY A 289 11.23 -11.63 24.85
CA GLY A 289 11.96 -11.01 25.95
C GLY A 289 13.08 -10.11 25.42
N ASN A 290 13.69 -9.34 26.32
CA ASN A 290 14.69 -8.35 25.93
C ASN A 290 15.95 -8.99 25.32
N GLN A 291 16.50 -8.32 24.31
CA GLN A 291 17.67 -8.77 23.55
C GLN A 291 18.78 -7.72 23.64
N GLU A 292 20.02 -8.18 23.73
CA GLU A 292 21.23 -7.35 23.83
C GLU A 292 22.12 -7.59 22.61
N ILE A 293 22.44 -6.53 21.87
CA ILE A 293 23.22 -6.59 20.63
C ILE A 293 24.50 -5.75 20.78
N GLU A 294 25.54 -6.41 21.28
CA GLU A 294 26.89 -5.84 21.32
C GLU A 294 27.65 -6.09 20.00
N ASN A 295 28.63 -5.22 19.69
CA ASN A 295 29.56 -5.39 18.56
C ASN A 295 28.88 -5.45 17.18
N ALA A 296 27.79 -4.69 16.98
CA ALA A 296 27.16 -4.60 15.67
C ALA A 296 28.14 -4.07 14.60
N SER A 297 28.07 -4.62 13.40
CA SER A 297 28.82 -4.16 12.22
C SER A 297 27.97 -3.21 11.37
N LEU A 298 28.61 -2.32 10.60
CA LEU A 298 27.94 -1.47 9.61
C LEU A 298 27.73 -2.25 8.31
N PHE A 299 26.51 -2.26 7.78
CA PHE A 299 26.20 -2.79 6.46
C PHE A 299 26.21 -1.68 5.42
N TYR A 300 25.52 -0.57 5.68
CA TYR A 300 25.55 0.64 4.86
C TYR A 300 25.09 1.88 5.63
N ALA A 301 25.50 3.05 5.15
CA ALA A 301 24.94 4.34 5.52
C ALA A 301 24.68 5.15 4.23
N ARG A 302 23.53 5.82 4.14
CA ARG A 302 23.11 6.64 2.99
C ARG A 302 22.58 7.98 3.49
N TYR A 303 22.82 9.05 2.75
CA TYR A 303 22.31 10.39 3.08
C TYR A 303 21.51 10.94 1.91
N TYR A 304 20.22 11.21 2.13
CA TYR A 304 19.27 11.59 1.08
C TYR A 304 19.05 13.12 1.01
N GLY A 305 19.93 13.93 1.60
CA GLY A 305 19.78 15.38 1.59
C GLY A 305 18.52 15.81 2.37
N GLN A 306 17.81 16.81 1.83
CA GLN A 306 16.52 17.26 2.34
C GLN A 306 15.37 16.56 1.60
N ALA A 307 15.10 15.28 1.88
CA ALA A 307 14.18 14.47 1.07
C ALA A 307 12.75 15.06 0.90
N ASP A 308 12.17 15.71 1.92
CA ASP A 308 10.87 16.40 1.80
C ASP A 308 10.97 17.89 1.40
N HIS A 309 12.17 18.38 1.08
CA HIS A 309 12.48 19.80 0.84
C HIS A 309 12.16 20.72 2.05
N ASN A 310 12.23 20.17 3.27
CA ASN A 310 11.70 20.76 4.53
C ASN A 310 12.74 21.40 5.48
N GLY A 311 14.03 21.51 5.10
CA GLY A 311 15.09 22.02 5.98
C GLY A 311 15.62 21.02 7.03
N ILE A 312 15.36 19.73 6.83
CA ILE A 312 15.74 18.60 7.70
C ILE A 312 16.50 17.57 6.85
N GLY A 313 17.63 17.08 7.35
CA GLY A 313 18.46 16.09 6.66
C GLY A 313 18.02 14.66 6.99
N ASN A 314 17.86 13.81 5.98
CA ASN A 314 17.60 12.37 6.17
C ASN A 314 18.91 11.57 6.07
N TYR A 315 19.20 10.78 7.10
CA TYR A 315 20.38 9.91 7.21
C TYR A 315 19.92 8.48 7.53
N TYR A 316 20.10 7.57 6.58
CA TYR A 316 19.72 6.17 6.73
C TYR A 316 20.94 5.33 7.13
N VAL A 317 20.81 4.47 8.16
CA VAL A 317 21.90 3.62 8.65
C VAL A 317 21.40 2.20 8.86
N SER A 318 22.15 1.20 8.38
CA SER A 318 21.91 -0.22 8.65
C SER A 318 23.10 -0.88 9.34
N ILE A 319 22.83 -1.51 10.48
CA ILE A 319 23.81 -2.21 11.32
C ILE A 319 23.29 -3.59 11.71
N GLY A 320 24.15 -4.50 12.16
CA GLY A 320 23.68 -5.80 12.67
C GLY A 320 24.77 -6.79 13.03
N THR A 321 24.38 -8.05 13.22
CA THR A 321 25.28 -9.17 13.57
C THR A 321 25.31 -10.28 12.54
N THR A 322 24.42 -10.27 11.54
CA THR A 322 24.49 -11.16 10.37
C THR A 322 25.61 -10.70 9.42
N THR A 323 26.11 -11.60 8.56
CA THR A 323 26.88 -11.18 7.38
C THR A 323 25.94 -10.88 6.21
N VAL A 324 26.30 -9.89 5.39
CA VAL A 324 25.53 -9.47 4.20
C VAL A 324 26.35 -9.67 2.92
N ASP A 325 25.69 -9.74 1.77
CA ASP A 325 26.39 -9.73 0.49
C ASP A 325 27.19 -8.43 0.32
N LYS A 326 28.34 -8.54 -0.33
CA LYS A 326 29.25 -7.43 -0.54
C LYS A 326 28.75 -6.46 -1.62
N ASP A 327 28.05 -6.98 -2.62
CA ASP A 327 27.55 -6.21 -3.76
C ASP A 327 26.05 -5.84 -3.57
N ASP A 328 25.35 -6.51 -2.64
CA ASP A 328 24.06 -6.08 -2.09
C ASP A 328 24.04 -6.18 -0.53
N PRO A 329 24.35 -5.09 0.19
CA PRO A 329 24.37 -5.10 1.65
C PRO A 329 22.98 -5.10 2.30
N THR A 330 21.89 -5.30 1.53
CA THR A 330 20.54 -5.58 2.06
C THR A 330 20.23 -7.08 2.15
N THR A 331 20.97 -7.93 1.42
CA THR A 331 20.80 -9.39 1.44
C THR A 331 21.69 -10.02 2.52
N ALA A 332 21.07 -10.65 3.52
CA ALA A 332 21.76 -11.40 4.57
C ALA A 332 22.17 -12.82 4.11
N LEU A 333 23.26 -13.35 4.69
CA LEU A 333 23.88 -14.63 4.30
C LEU A 333 23.89 -15.70 5.41
N ASP A 334 23.62 -15.33 6.67
CA ASP A 334 23.66 -16.25 7.81
C ASP A 334 22.58 -15.93 8.89
N ASN A 335 22.80 -16.35 10.14
CA ASN A 335 21.91 -16.04 11.26
C ASN A 335 22.35 -14.74 11.95
N GLY A 336 21.43 -13.80 12.15
CA GLY A 336 21.73 -12.63 12.97
C GLY A 336 20.71 -11.50 12.88
N TRP A 337 20.94 -10.48 13.69
CA TRP A 337 20.15 -9.25 13.68
C TRP A 337 20.53 -8.34 12.52
N MET A 338 19.54 -7.60 12.02
CA MET A 338 19.70 -6.40 11.22
C MET A 338 18.79 -5.32 11.81
N ILE A 339 19.33 -4.12 12.00
CA ILE A 339 18.62 -2.94 12.49
C ILE A 339 18.80 -1.87 11.42
N ARG A 340 17.70 -1.25 11.00
CA ARG A 340 17.69 -0.11 10.08
C ARG A 340 17.08 1.08 10.77
N LEU A 341 17.73 2.24 10.61
CA LEU A 341 17.45 3.47 11.34
C LEU A 341 17.35 4.63 10.35
N ASP A 342 16.18 5.23 10.25
CA ASP A 342 15.90 6.38 9.38
C ASP A 342 15.95 7.69 10.19
N PHE A 343 17.14 8.28 10.32
CA PHE A 343 17.39 9.45 11.18
C PHE A 343 17.06 10.78 10.49
N TRP A 344 16.29 11.62 11.16
CA TRP A 344 15.95 12.98 10.73
C TRP A 344 16.64 14.02 11.61
N GLY A 345 17.57 14.77 11.03
CA GLY A 345 18.47 15.69 11.74
C GLY A 345 18.63 17.05 11.07
N ASP A 346 19.65 17.82 11.48
CA ASP A 346 20.11 18.96 10.68
C ASP A 346 20.68 18.51 9.33
N VAL A 347 20.45 19.31 8.29
CA VAL A 347 21.00 19.13 6.95
C VAL A 347 22.53 19.21 7.02
N SER A 348 23.23 18.36 6.26
CA SER A 348 24.68 18.45 6.20
C SER A 348 25.15 19.70 5.47
N ALA A 349 26.37 20.13 5.80
CA ALA A 349 27.03 21.26 5.14
C ALA A 349 27.78 20.86 3.86
N ASP A 350 27.90 19.54 3.63
CA ASP A 350 28.56 18.89 2.50
C ASP A 350 27.88 17.53 2.31
N ASP A 351 27.18 17.34 1.20
CA ASP A 351 26.39 16.14 0.94
C ASP A 351 27.27 14.93 0.55
N ASP A 352 28.47 15.18 -0.01
CA ASP A 352 29.47 14.14 -0.34
C ASP A 352 30.24 13.66 0.89
N ASN A 353 30.25 14.45 1.97
CA ASN A 353 30.92 14.14 3.24
C ASN A 353 29.94 14.22 4.42
N ALA A 354 28.73 13.67 4.24
CA ALA A 354 27.60 13.84 5.15
C ALA A 354 27.89 13.43 6.61
N ILE A 355 27.35 14.23 7.54
CA ILE A 355 27.55 14.14 8.99
C ILE A 355 26.20 14.03 9.69
N LEU A 356 25.90 12.85 10.24
CA LEU A 356 24.78 12.66 11.17
C LEU A 356 25.03 13.51 12.44
N PRO A 357 24.11 14.43 12.83
CA PRO A 357 24.28 15.23 14.04
C PRO A 357 24.24 14.40 15.34
N GLU A 358 25.00 14.82 16.34
CA GLU A 358 25.02 14.18 17.67
C GLU A 358 23.78 14.52 18.51
N GLY A 359 23.39 13.58 19.39
CA GLY A 359 22.27 13.72 20.32
C GLY A 359 21.38 12.48 20.35
N THR A 360 20.29 12.54 21.13
CA THR A 360 19.33 11.43 21.24
C THR A 360 18.17 11.63 20.27
N TYR A 361 18.00 10.70 19.34
CA TYR A 361 16.89 10.63 18.40
C TYR A 361 15.81 9.71 18.98
N THR A 362 14.54 10.10 18.92
CA THR A 362 13.41 9.32 19.46
C THR A 362 12.55 8.77 18.32
N LEU A 363 11.99 7.57 18.45
CA LEU A 363 11.01 7.05 17.48
C LEU A 363 9.79 7.96 17.43
N SER A 364 9.45 8.44 16.24
CA SER A 364 8.32 9.34 16.01
C SER A 364 7.04 8.59 15.61
N GLU A 365 5.96 9.33 15.34
CA GLU A 365 4.76 8.78 14.69
C GLU A 365 5.03 8.55 13.18
N SER A 366 4.24 7.70 12.53
CA SER A 366 4.38 7.41 11.08
C SER A 366 4.28 8.70 10.24
N GLY A 367 5.19 8.84 9.27
CA GLY A 367 5.36 10.04 8.43
C GLY A 367 5.84 11.31 9.16
N ALA A 368 6.28 11.22 10.43
CA ALA A 368 6.71 12.40 11.20
C ALA A 368 8.22 12.65 11.12
N HIS A 369 8.63 13.44 10.12
CA HIS A 369 10.03 13.71 9.76
C HIS A 369 10.61 14.92 10.52
N ASN A 370 10.68 14.84 11.86
CA ASN A 370 11.14 15.95 12.72
C ASN A 370 12.63 15.85 13.07
N LYS A 371 13.30 16.99 13.33
CA LYS A 371 14.68 16.98 13.84
C LYS A 371 14.78 16.23 15.17
N MET A 372 15.83 15.42 15.31
CA MET A 372 16.07 14.50 16.43
C MET A 372 15.01 13.40 16.57
N THR A 373 14.52 12.87 15.44
CA THR A 373 13.66 11.68 15.43
C THR A 373 14.18 10.59 14.49
N ILE A 374 13.78 9.34 14.74
CA ILE A 374 13.85 8.25 13.76
C ILE A 374 12.43 7.91 13.30
N CYS A 375 12.19 7.79 11.99
CA CYS A 375 10.84 7.57 11.46
C CYS A 375 10.50 6.06 11.43
N PRO A 376 9.34 5.63 11.99
CA PRO A 376 8.97 4.21 12.03
C PRO A 376 8.52 3.65 10.67
N ASP A 377 8.35 4.49 9.63
CA ASP A 377 8.00 4.03 8.28
C ASP A 377 9.09 3.16 7.65
N ASP A 378 10.36 3.54 7.88
CA ASP A 378 11.54 2.97 7.22
C ASP A 378 12.63 2.54 8.24
N THR A 379 12.34 2.65 9.54
CA THR A 379 13.12 2.08 10.66
C THR A 379 12.56 0.72 11.04
N ASP A 380 13.38 -0.34 11.03
CA ASP A 380 12.96 -1.68 11.45
C ASP A 380 14.04 -2.49 12.20
N VAL A 381 13.58 -3.52 12.89
CA VAL A 381 14.41 -4.54 13.53
C VAL A 381 14.02 -5.89 12.95
N ALA A 382 14.99 -6.60 12.38
CA ALA A 382 14.79 -7.92 11.79
C ALA A 382 15.79 -8.93 12.36
N TYR A 383 15.40 -10.20 12.39
CA TYR A 383 16.32 -11.33 12.57
C TYR A 383 16.24 -12.25 11.36
N TYR A 384 17.40 -12.68 10.87
CA TYR A 384 17.54 -13.64 9.80
C TYR A 384 17.85 -15.03 10.37
N PHE A 385 17.07 -16.03 9.96
CA PHE A 385 17.22 -17.42 10.38
C PHE A 385 17.68 -18.28 9.20
N LEU A 386 18.87 -18.88 9.25
CA LEU A 386 19.37 -19.77 8.21
C LEU A 386 18.68 -21.15 8.30
N THR A 387 17.42 -21.20 7.87
CA THR A 387 16.58 -22.41 7.85
C THR A 387 16.90 -23.33 6.67
N GLY A 388 17.52 -22.81 5.61
CA GLY A 388 17.95 -23.56 4.42
C GLY A 388 19.27 -23.03 3.84
N LYS A 389 19.34 -22.89 2.51
CA LYS A 389 20.47 -22.24 1.82
C LYS A 389 20.51 -20.72 2.02
N THR A 390 19.33 -20.10 2.02
CA THR A 390 19.13 -18.66 2.15
C THR A 390 18.52 -18.36 3.53
N PRO A 391 18.95 -17.29 4.24
CA PRO A 391 18.30 -16.90 5.49
C PRO A 391 16.86 -16.43 5.26
N GLU A 392 15.97 -16.83 6.18
CA GLU A 392 14.59 -16.40 6.24
C GLU A 392 14.46 -15.22 7.21
N ARG A 393 13.97 -14.09 6.69
CA ARG A 393 13.72 -12.87 7.47
C ARG A 393 12.48 -13.01 8.36
N THR A 394 12.56 -12.42 9.55
CA THR A 394 11.40 -12.05 10.37
C THR A 394 11.60 -10.63 10.88
N ASP A 395 10.62 -9.77 10.62
CA ASP A 395 10.55 -8.39 11.11
C ASP A 395 9.81 -8.30 12.45
N TYR A 396 10.20 -7.32 13.26
CA TYR A 396 9.56 -6.98 14.53
C TYR A 396 9.23 -5.49 14.55
N THR A 397 7.95 -5.17 14.73
CA THR A 397 7.44 -3.79 14.68
C THR A 397 7.81 -3.02 15.94
N CYS A 398 8.46 -1.87 15.76
CA CYS A 398 8.85 -0.97 16.85
C CYS A 398 7.68 -0.08 17.28
N SER A 399 7.30 -0.15 18.55
CA SER A 399 6.24 0.65 19.17
C SER A 399 6.74 1.97 19.76
N SER A 400 8.00 1.99 20.22
CA SER A 400 8.70 3.18 20.75
C SER A 400 10.21 2.93 20.82
N GLY A 401 11.00 3.96 21.14
CA GLY A 401 12.43 3.78 21.39
C GLY A 401 13.24 5.05 21.20
N SER A 402 14.55 4.96 21.40
CA SER A 402 15.49 6.03 21.09
C SER A 402 16.90 5.51 20.82
N VAL A 403 17.69 6.33 20.11
CA VAL A 403 19.09 6.05 19.78
C VAL A 403 19.91 7.30 20.08
N THR A 404 20.94 7.16 20.92
CA THR A 404 21.89 8.23 21.23
C THR A 404 23.10 8.13 20.31
N VAL A 405 23.29 9.18 19.52
CA VAL A 405 24.41 9.37 18.59
C VAL A 405 25.46 10.23 19.27
N THR A 406 26.70 9.74 19.31
CA THR A 406 27.87 10.53 19.72
C THR A 406 29.03 10.29 18.74
N ARG A 407 29.92 11.27 18.59
CA ARG A 407 30.97 11.24 17.57
C ARG A 407 32.33 11.64 18.13
N THR A 408 33.35 10.84 17.81
CA THR A 408 34.76 11.10 18.15
C THR A 408 35.61 11.07 16.88
N GLY A 409 35.78 12.22 16.25
CA GLY A 409 36.55 12.34 15.00
C GLY A 409 35.80 11.78 13.79
N SER A 410 36.34 10.75 13.14
CA SER A 410 35.65 10.00 12.08
C SER A 410 34.56 9.08 12.62
N ASP A 411 34.69 8.65 13.87
CA ASP A 411 33.99 7.46 14.37
C ASP A 411 32.77 7.87 15.21
N TYR A 412 31.71 7.08 15.13
CA TYR A 412 30.47 7.27 15.87
C TYR A 412 30.30 6.14 16.88
N LYS A 413 29.65 6.45 18.01
CA LYS A 413 28.93 5.47 18.82
C LYS A 413 27.44 5.70 18.67
N LEU A 414 26.72 4.64 18.30
CA LEU A 414 25.26 4.56 18.35
C LEU A 414 24.90 3.63 19.51
N GLU A 415 24.16 4.14 20.49
CA GLU A 415 23.68 3.39 21.66
C GLU A 415 22.16 3.56 21.75
N GLY A 416 21.40 2.49 21.50
CA GLY A 416 19.96 2.59 21.29
C GLY A 416 19.15 1.47 21.92
N THR A 417 17.88 1.77 22.21
CA THR A 417 16.90 0.80 22.68
C THR A 417 15.60 1.01 21.92
N LEU A 418 15.18 -0.01 21.16
CA LEU A 418 13.91 -0.06 20.46
C LEU A 418 12.99 -1.03 21.19
N VAL A 419 11.73 -0.63 21.43
CA VAL A 419 10.70 -1.41 22.10
C VAL A 419 9.72 -1.91 21.04
N MET A 420 9.33 -3.18 21.12
CA MET A 420 8.42 -3.84 20.18
C MET A 420 6.95 -3.67 20.63
N ASP A 421 6.01 -4.12 19.80
CA ASP A 421 4.57 -4.12 20.14
C ASP A 421 4.18 -5.01 21.34
N ASP A 422 5.06 -5.92 21.79
CA ASP A 422 4.84 -6.84 22.91
C ASP A 422 5.53 -6.41 24.23
N GLU A 423 5.88 -5.13 24.35
CA GLU A 423 6.65 -4.50 25.45
C GLU A 423 8.10 -5.00 25.63
N SER A 424 8.56 -6.00 24.86
CA SER A 424 9.96 -6.41 24.87
C SER A 424 10.84 -5.40 24.12
N SER A 425 12.15 -5.39 24.39
CA SER A 425 13.07 -4.43 23.78
C SER A 425 14.36 -5.02 23.25
N VAL A 426 14.87 -4.45 22.17
CA VAL A 426 16.21 -4.68 21.63
C VAL A 426 17.10 -3.49 22.01
N HIS A 427 18.08 -3.73 22.88
CA HIS A 427 19.18 -2.79 23.12
C HIS A 427 20.36 -3.13 22.19
N PHE A 428 21.03 -2.11 21.66
CA PHE A 428 22.17 -2.30 20.76
C PHE A 428 23.25 -1.23 20.94
N THR A 429 24.49 -1.63 20.65
CA THR A 429 25.63 -0.70 20.51
C THR A 429 26.42 -0.99 19.23
N TYR A 430 26.66 0.07 18.47
CA TYR A 430 27.60 0.13 17.34
C TYR A 430 28.71 1.15 17.65
N GLU A 431 29.96 0.81 17.36
CA GLU A 431 31.11 1.73 17.42
C GLU A 431 31.93 1.63 16.12
N GLY A 432 32.06 2.73 15.38
CA GLY A 432 32.81 2.78 14.12
C GLY A 432 32.48 3.97 13.21
N PRO A 433 33.17 4.12 12.06
CA PRO A 433 32.91 5.21 11.12
C PRO A 433 31.68 4.96 10.25
N LEU A 434 30.75 5.93 10.24
CA LEU A 434 29.62 5.95 9.30
C LEU A 434 30.08 6.58 7.97
N ALA A 435 30.35 5.75 6.97
CA ALA A 435 30.67 6.18 5.62
C ALA A 435 29.38 6.36 4.81
N PHE A 436 28.81 7.56 4.84
CA PHE A 436 27.58 7.89 4.13
C PHE A 436 27.79 7.92 2.60
N GLU A 437 27.00 7.13 1.88
CA GLU A 437 26.82 7.26 0.43
C GLU A 437 25.90 8.46 0.14
N ASN A 438 26.37 9.40 -0.68
CA ASN A 438 25.54 10.53 -1.11
C ASN A 438 24.43 10.06 -2.05
N ARG A 439 23.18 10.33 -1.65
CA ARG A 439 21.93 10.04 -2.36
C ARG A 439 21.02 11.28 -2.41
N ALA A 440 21.55 12.47 -2.13
CA ALA A 440 20.77 13.70 -2.05
C ALA A 440 20.20 14.13 -3.41
N GLU A 441 18.93 14.58 -3.42
CA GLU A 441 18.37 15.23 -4.60
C GLU A 441 19.12 16.54 -4.90
N THR A 442 19.51 16.76 -6.15
CA THR A 442 20.09 18.05 -6.57
C THR A 442 19.00 19.12 -6.48
N LEU A 443 19.17 20.10 -5.59
CA LEU A 443 18.23 21.21 -5.42
C LEU A 443 18.51 22.36 -6.42
N ILE A 444 17.47 23.12 -6.76
CA ILE A 444 17.55 24.19 -7.76
C ILE A 444 18.54 25.31 -7.39
N GLY A 445 18.68 25.60 -6.10
CA GLY A 445 19.52 26.66 -5.54
C GLY A 445 18.95 28.07 -5.75
N ASN A 446 19.61 29.07 -5.14
CA ASN A 446 19.34 30.47 -5.45
C ASN A 446 19.79 30.79 -6.88
N ILE A 447 19.05 31.64 -7.58
CA ILE A 447 19.26 31.98 -9.00
C ILE A 447 19.13 33.50 -9.17
N ASP A 448 19.96 34.09 -10.02
CA ASP A 448 19.91 35.51 -10.42
C ASP A 448 20.40 35.63 -11.87
N GLU A 449 19.48 35.46 -12.82
CA GLU A 449 19.81 35.17 -14.24
C GLU A 449 19.19 36.13 -15.26
N THR A 450 19.83 36.26 -16.42
CA THR A 450 19.27 36.99 -17.57
C THR A 450 18.73 36.01 -18.61
N PHE A 451 17.40 35.95 -18.74
CA PHE A 451 16.74 35.17 -19.78
C PHE A 451 16.83 35.91 -21.13
N THR A 452 17.12 35.15 -22.21
CA THR A 452 17.31 35.69 -23.56
C THR A 452 16.25 35.21 -24.54
N VAL A 453 15.68 34.02 -24.30
CA VAL A 453 14.58 33.42 -25.07
C VAL A 453 13.28 33.58 -24.29
N ALA A 454 12.19 33.89 -25.00
CA ALA A 454 10.86 33.93 -24.41
C ALA A 454 9.77 33.51 -25.42
N SER A 455 8.71 32.90 -24.90
CA SER A 455 7.47 32.61 -25.65
C SER A 455 6.26 32.78 -24.76
N CYS A 456 5.09 33.05 -25.35
CA CYS A 456 3.84 33.20 -24.64
C CYS A 456 2.67 32.60 -25.42
N THR A 457 1.72 32.02 -24.71
CA THR A 457 0.41 31.59 -25.22
C THR A 457 -0.68 32.34 -24.48
N TYR A 458 -1.56 33.02 -25.21
CA TYR A 458 -2.79 33.65 -24.69
C TYR A 458 -3.98 32.70 -24.86
N LEU A 459 -4.66 32.43 -23.74
CA LEU A 459 -5.75 31.46 -23.62
C LEU A 459 -7.10 32.13 -23.28
N GLY A 460 -7.11 33.42 -22.95
CA GLY A 460 -8.33 34.16 -22.59
C GLY A 460 -8.94 33.68 -21.28
N ASP A 461 -10.26 33.72 -21.15
CA ASP A 461 -10.99 33.38 -19.92
C ASP A 461 -11.24 31.87 -19.72
N GLN A 462 -10.51 31.01 -20.44
CA GLN A 462 -10.66 29.54 -20.54
C GLN A 462 -10.92 28.81 -19.21
N TYR A 463 -10.38 29.32 -18.10
CA TYR A 463 -10.43 28.67 -16.79
C TYR A 463 -11.58 29.19 -15.90
N THR A 464 -12.28 30.26 -16.28
CA THR A 464 -13.28 30.92 -15.43
C THR A 464 -14.70 30.75 -15.95
N GLU A 465 -15.56 30.06 -15.17
CA GLU A 465 -17.02 30.07 -15.45
C GLU A 465 -17.64 31.47 -15.27
N ASN A 466 -16.94 32.37 -14.57
CA ASN A 466 -17.34 33.76 -14.29
C ASN A 466 -16.32 34.80 -14.81
N ALA A 467 -15.78 34.63 -16.03
CA ALA A 467 -15.43 35.69 -17.00
C ALA A 467 -14.67 36.98 -16.57
N GLU A 468 -14.02 37.07 -15.42
CA GLU A 468 -13.40 38.31 -14.89
C GLU A 468 -11.88 38.46 -15.17
N SER A 469 -11.20 37.40 -15.59
CA SER A 469 -9.75 37.41 -15.90
C SER A 469 -9.43 36.77 -17.26
N ASP A 470 -8.25 37.10 -17.79
CA ASP A 470 -7.64 36.44 -18.94
C ASP A 470 -6.37 35.68 -18.50
N SER A 471 -6.09 34.53 -19.10
CA SER A 471 -4.93 33.71 -18.78
C SER A 471 -3.86 33.66 -19.88
N TYR A 472 -2.61 33.64 -19.43
CA TYR A 472 -1.41 33.57 -20.26
C TYR A 472 -0.47 32.50 -19.69
N GLN A 473 0.08 31.66 -20.56
CA GLN A 473 1.21 30.79 -20.23
C GLN A 473 2.47 31.37 -20.87
N ILE A 474 3.52 31.60 -20.07
CA ILE A 474 4.75 32.28 -20.49
C ILE A 474 5.93 31.40 -20.15
N ARG A 475 6.88 31.26 -21.07
CA ARG A 475 8.11 30.52 -20.86
C ARG A 475 9.32 31.40 -21.15
N LEU A 476 10.26 31.47 -20.22
CA LEU A 476 11.51 32.22 -20.32
C LEU A 476 12.68 31.25 -20.24
N ALA A 477 13.77 31.48 -20.97
CA ALA A 477 14.96 30.63 -20.93
C ALA A 477 16.26 31.42 -21.14
N THR A 478 17.35 30.94 -20.53
CA THR A 478 18.69 31.54 -20.64
C THR A 478 19.24 31.51 -22.07
N ASP A 479 18.85 30.51 -22.85
CA ASP A 479 19.38 30.15 -24.16
C ASP A 479 18.42 29.21 -24.91
N GLU A 480 18.70 28.94 -26.18
CA GLU A 480 17.88 28.09 -27.09
C GLU A 480 17.84 26.60 -26.68
N SER A 481 18.81 26.12 -25.88
CA SER A 481 18.77 24.78 -25.26
C SER A 481 17.91 24.75 -24.00
N GLU A 482 17.56 25.92 -23.47
CA GLU A 482 16.87 26.17 -22.21
C GLU A 482 17.61 25.61 -20.99
N SER A 483 18.93 25.86 -20.90
CA SER A 483 19.78 25.36 -19.80
C SER A 483 19.24 25.69 -18.40
N THR A 484 18.69 26.90 -18.23
CA THR A 484 17.73 27.23 -17.18
C THR A 484 16.47 27.82 -17.81
N PHE A 485 15.30 27.36 -17.39
CA PHE A 485 14.00 27.82 -17.89
C PHE A 485 13.02 28.12 -16.76
N VAL A 486 12.09 29.03 -17.01
CA VAL A 486 10.96 29.34 -16.12
C VAL A 486 9.66 29.21 -16.92
N ASN A 487 8.68 28.53 -16.33
CA ASN A 487 7.29 28.55 -16.76
C ASN A 487 6.49 29.42 -15.79
N ILE A 488 5.61 30.28 -16.33
CA ILE A 488 4.72 31.16 -15.57
C ILE A 488 3.31 30.94 -16.10
N GLU A 489 2.37 30.67 -15.20
CA GLU A 489 0.94 30.65 -15.50
C GLU A 489 0.33 31.89 -14.83
N LEU A 490 -0.17 32.83 -15.64
CA LEU A 490 -0.46 34.21 -15.26
C LEU A 490 -1.92 34.57 -15.53
N PHE A 491 -2.58 35.25 -14.59
CA PHE A 491 -3.93 35.78 -14.73
C PHE A 491 -3.91 37.31 -14.70
N THR A 492 -4.49 37.95 -15.72
CA THR A 492 -4.57 39.42 -15.87
C THR A 492 -6.02 39.88 -15.87
N GLU A 493 -6.26 41.18 -15.75
CA GLU A 493 -7.55 41.73 -16.22
C GLU A 493 -7.70 41.47 -17.73
N LYS A 494 -8.94 41.38 -18.22
CA LYS A 494 -9.23 41.04 -19.61
C LYS A 494 -8.58 41.99 -20.62
N ALA A 495 -8.02 41.42 -21.68
CA ALA A 495 -7.31 42.16 -22.72
C ALA A 495 -8.24 43.16 -23.43
N ALA A 496 -7.81 44.42 -23.52
CA ALA A 496 -8.53 45.47 -24.26
C ALA A 496 -8.73 45.17 -25.76
N SER A 497 -8.04 44.16 -26.29
CA SER A 497 -8.31 43.55 -27.59
C SER A 497 -7.94 42.07 -27.57
N ALA A 498 -8.93 41.17 -27.61
CA ALA A 498 -8.68 39.74 -27.75
C ALA A 498 -7.90 39.38 -29.04
N LEU A 499 -7.92 40.26 -30.06
CA LEU A 499 -7.14 40.11 -31.30
C LEU A 499 -5.65 40.42 -31.11
N ASN A 500 -5.34 41.44 -30.30
CA ASN A 500 -3.99 41.91 -30.02
C ASN A 500 -3.80 41.96 -28.49
N PRO A 501 -3.74 40.79 -27.81
CA PRO A 501 -3.58 40.72 -26.37
C PRO A 501 -2.25 41.33 -25.96
N VAL A 502 -2.26 42.04 -24.83
CA VAL A 502 -1.10 42.69 -24.22
C VAL A 502 -1.24 42.45 -22.72
N ILE A 503 -0.29 41.71 -22.13
CA ILE A 503 -0.15 41.58 -20.68
C ILE A 503 -0.01 43.00 -20.09
N PRO A 504 -0.89 43.44 -19.18
CA PRO A 504 -0.83 44.78 -18.60
C PRO A 504 0.43 45.02 -17.74
N ASP A 505 0.92 46.26 -17.74
CA ASP A 505 1.95 46.73 -16.81
C ASP A 505 1.50 46.52 -15.36
N GLY A 506 2.32 45.85 -14.55
CA GLY A 506 1.95 45.53 -13.17
C GLY A 506 2.91 44.58 -12.46
N SER A 507 2.68 44.41 -11.16
CA SER A 507 3.40 43.46 -10.29
C SER A 507 2.46 42.33 -9.90
N TYR A 508 2.72 41.13 -10.40
CA TYR A 508 1.84 39.97 -10.26
C TYR A 508 2.33 39.09 -9.12
N ASN A 509 1.44 38.80 -8.17
CA ASN A 509 1.78 38.10 -6.94
C ASN A 509 1.39 36.61 -7.03
N ALA A 510 1.95 35.76 -6.17
CA ALA A 510 1.48 34.38 -6.06
C ALA A 510 -0.01 34.35 -5.63
N GLY A 511 -0.86 33.74 -6.47
CA GLY A 511 -2.28 33.53 -6.17
C GLY A 511 -2.49 32.35 -5.22
N ASN A 512 -3.74 32.12 -4.80
CA ASN A 512 -4.10 30.85 -4.15
C ASN A 512 -4.08 29.71 -5.19
N GLN A 513 -3.66 28.50 -4.81
CA GLN A 513 -3.67 27.35 -5.72
C GLN A 513 -5.09 27.06 -6.24
N GLY A 514 -5.26 27.00 -7.56
CA GLY A 514 -6.58 26.85 -8.19
C GLY A 514 -7.45 28.12 -8.20
N SER A 515 -6.91 29.27 -7.81
CA SER A 515 -7.50 30.59 -8.09
C SER A 515 -7.15 31.04 -9.52
N TYR A 516 -8.02 31.88 -10.07
CA TYR A 516 -7.89 32.49 -11.39
C TYR A 516 -7.97 34.03 -11.31
N GLU A 517 -7.59 34.58 -10.15
CA GLU A 517 -7.73 35.99 -9.80
C GLU A 517 -6.77 36.88 -10.61
N ALA A 518 -7.31 37.94 -11.23
CA ALA A 518 -6.53 38.89 -12.02
C ALA A 518 -5.45 39.59 -11.17
N GLY A 519 -4.23 39.73 -11.72
CA GLY A 519 -3.08 40.26 -11.00
C GLY A 519 -2.25 39.21 -10.26
N THR A 520 -2.45 37.92 -10.57
CA THR A 520 -1.73 36.81 -9.91
C THR A 520 -1.04 35.86 -10.88
N PHE A 521 -0.09 35.07 -10.36
CA PHE A 521 0.43 33.87 -11.03
C PHE A 521 0.10 32.62 -10.20
N THR A 522 -0.12 31.47 -10.86
CA THR A 522 -0.38 30.19 -10.18
C THR A 522 0.89 29.72 -9.47
N PRO A 523 0.87 29.42 -8.15
CA PRO A 523 1.97 28.71 -7.49
C PRO A 523 2.27 27.37 -8.17
N GLY A 524 3.53 26.94 -8.15
CA GLY A 524 3.96 25.65 -8.69
C GLY A 524 3.49 24.48 -7.83
N TYR A 525 3.08 23.40 -8.47
CA TYR A 525 2.71 22.13 -7.82
C TYR A 525 3.04 20.94 -8.72
N LEU A 526 3.05 19.74 -8.15
CA LEU A 526 3.10 18.50 -8.93
C LEU A 526 1.69 17.97 -9.16
N PHE A 527 1.41 17.54 -10.40
CA PHE A 527 0.18 16.86 -10.78
C PHE A 527 0.53 15.53 -11.45
N SER A 528 0.28 14.41 -10.78
CA SER A 528 0.50 13.05 -11.34
C SER A 528 1.90 12.81 -11.93
N GLY A 529 2.96 13.35 -11.30
CA GLY A 529 4.35 13.24 -11.76
C GLY A 529 4.82 14.36 -12.69
N TYR A 530 3.95 15.31 -13.03
CA TYR A 530 4.24 16.44 -13.92
C TYR A 530 4.36 17.77 -13.19
N LEU A 531 5.20 18.67 -13.71
CA LEU A 531 5.25 20.07 -13.27
C LEU A 531 4.00 20.83 -13.74
N ALA A 532 3.34 21.54 -12.82
CA ALA A 532 2.16 22.37 -13.08
C ALA A 532 2.24 23.70 -12.30
N GLY A 533 1.49 24.72 -12.73
CA GLY A 533 1.64 26.09 -12.23
C GLY A 533 3.03 26.68 -12.52
N SER A 534 3.39 27.78 -11.87
CA SER A 534 4.65 28.50 -12.16
C SER A 534 5.85 27.81 -11.50
N ASN A 535 6.89 27.54 -12.28
CA ASN A 535 8.03 26.71 -11.88
C ASN A 535 9.31 27.11 -12.63
N ILE A 536 10.47 26.77 -12.06
CA ILE A 536 11.79 26.90 -12.67
C ILE A 536 12.43 25.51 -12.81
N GLY A 537 13.26 25.31 -13.83
CA GLY A 537 14.05 24.11 -14.02
C GLY A 537 15.42 24.36 -14.62
N LYS A 538 16.36 23.45 -14.33
CA LYS A 538 17.69 23.38 -14.95
C LYS A 538 17.83 22.07 -15.72
N LYS A 539 18.51 22.12 -16.85
CA LYS A 539 18.83 20.95 -17.67
C LYS A 539 20.28 20.50 -17.50
N ASP A 540 20.55 19.23 -17.78
CA ASP A 540 21.89 18.69 -18.00
C ASP A 540 22.42 19.02 -19.41
N GLU A 541 23.65 18.59 -19.72
CA GLU A 541 24.26 18.78 -21.05
C GLU A 541 23.58 17.99 -22.19
N TYR A 542 22.67 17.07 -21.85
CA TYR A 542 21.90 16.25 -22.79
C TYR A 542 20.46 16.78 -23.01
N GLY A 543 20.05 17.80 -22.25
CA GLY A 543 18.72 18.41 -22.30
C GLY A 543 17.69 17.79 -21.36
N SER A 544 18.07 16.84 -20.50
CA SER A 544 17.22 16.24 -19.46
C SER A 544 17.04 17.21 -18.30
N ILE A 545 15.89 17.21 -17.61
CA ILE A 545 15.70 18.02 -16.39
C ILE A 545 16.56 17.43 -15.27
N LEU A 546 17.55 18.20 -14.81
CA LEU A 546 18.45 17.85 -13.71
C LEU A 546 17.84 18.19 -12.35
N THR A 547 17.16 19.33 -12.26
CA THR A 547 16.52 19.83 -11.03
C THR A 547 15.44 20.87 -11.36
N TYR A 548 14.51 21.08 -10.43
CA TYR A 548 13.40 22.03 -10.54
C TYR A 548 13.08 22.70 -9.20
N GLY A 549 12.35 23.81 -9.26
CA GLY A 549 11.78 24.50 -8.10
C GLY A 549 10.37 24.99 -8.40
N LEU A 550 9.45 24.83 -7.43
CA LEU A 550 8.05 25.23 -7.56
C LEU A 550 7.86 26.61 -6.94
N PHE A 551 7.33 27.61 -7.66
CA PHE A 551 7.18 28.96 -7.09
C PHE A 551 6.03 29.01 -6.07
N THR A 552 6.26 29.60 -4.89
CA THR A 552 5.27 29.68 -3.81
C THR A 552 4.94 31.11 -3.38
N GLY A 553 5.77 32.09 -3.73
CA GLY A 553 5.61 33.48 -3.29
C GLY A 553 6.51 34.46 -4.04
N GLY A 554 6.35 35.74 -3.72
CA GLY A 554 7.06 36.85 -4.37
C GLY A 554 6.30 37.44 -5.56
N THR A 555 7.02 38.15 -6.43
CA THR A 555 6.45 39.01 -7.49
C THR A 555 7.08 38.76 -8.85
N ILE A 556 6.27 38.86 -9.89
CA ILE A 556 6.70 38.91 -11.29
C ILE A 556 6.20 40.24 -11.88
N ASP A 557 7.13 41.12 -12.22
CA ASP A 557 6.84 42.46 -12.74
C ASP A 557 6.88 42.48 -14.26
N PHE A 558 5.84 43.04 -14.89
CA PHE A 558 5.76 43.28 -16.33
C PHE A 558 5.73 44.78 -16.63
N ALA A 559 6.50 45.21 -17.63
CA ALA A 559 6.43 46.55 -18.20
C ALA A 559 6.55 46.50 -19.73
N TYR A 560 5.61 47.09 -20.44
CA TYR A 560 5.48 47.05 -21.89
C TYR A 560 5.72 48.43 -22.53
N ALA A 561 6.74 48.53 -23.39
CA ALA A 561 7.05 49.78 -24.08
C ALA A 561 7.54 49.52 -25.52
N ASN A 562 6.94 50.24 -26.48
CA ASN A 562 7.35 50.25 -27.89
C ASN A 562 7.41 48.85 -28.55
N GLY A 563 6.48 47.94 -28.20
CA GLY A 563 6.44 46.58 -28.72
C GLY A 563 7.34 45.58 -27.99
N ARG A 564 7.98 45.98 -26.90
CA ARG A 564 8.90 45.14 -26.12
C ARG A 564 8.45 45.06 -24.67
N TYR A 565 8.67 43.90 -24.06
CA TYR A 565 8.51 43.68 -22.63
C TYR A 565 9.85 43.74 -21.92
N THR A 566 9.85 44.33 -20.73
CA THR A 566 10.76 43.96 -19.66
C THR A 566 9.98 43.15 -18.63
N ILE A 567 10.49 41.98 -18.28
CA ILE A 567 9.91 41.09 -17.26
C ILE A 567 10.97 40.91 -16.17
N THR A 568 10.59 41.07 -14.90
CA THR A 568 11.48 40.89 -13.75
C THR A 568 10.87 39.89 -12.79
N LEU A 569 11.68 38.96 -12.29
CA LEU A 569 11.26 37.95 -11.31
C LEU A 569 11.97 38.24 -9.99
N ASP A 570 11.22 38.25 -8.89
CA ASP A 570 11.74 38.16 -7.53
C ASP A 570 10.81 37.24 -6.72
N VAL A 571 10.99 35.93 -6.93
CA VAL A 571 10.10 34.87 -6.42
C VAL A 571 10.82 33.89 -5.51
N THR A 572 10.06 33.15 -4.70
CA THR A 572 10.57 32.14 -3.76
C THR A 572 10.05 30.75 -4.12
N THR A 573 10.85 29.70 -3.94
CA THR A 573 10.41 28.30 -4.15
C THR A 573 9.79 27.65 -2.92
N SER A 574 9.18 26.47 -3.10
CA SER A 574 8.79 25.55 -2.01
C SER A 574 9.89 25.30 -0.99
N ASP A 575 11.12 25.25 -1.49
CA ASP A 575 12.36 24.88 -0.80
C ASP A 575 13.10 26.14 -0.28
N ASN A 576 12.42 27.29 -0.31
CA ASN A 576 12.86 28.60 0.21
C ASN A 576 14.05 29.23 -0.55
N PHE A 577 14.36 28.78 -1.76
CA PHE A 577 15.34 29.47 -2.61
C PHE A 577 14.78 30.76 -3.21
N SER A 578 15.59 31.81 -3.28
CA SER A 578 15.29 33.05 -3.99
C SER A 578 15.66 32.91 -5.46
N ILE A 579 14.67 33.10 -6.32
CA ILE A 579 14.79 33.05 -7.77
C ILE A 579 14.57 34.46 -8.31
N LYS A 580 15.67 35.10 -8.70
CA LYS A 580 15.69 36.38 -9.38
C LYS A 580 16.00 36.19 -10.86
N GLY A 581 15.52 37.11 -11.67
CA GLY A 581 15.98 37.21 -13.04
C GLY A 581 15.27 38.27 -13.85
N SER A 582 15.75 38.48 -15.07
CA SER A 582 15.18 39.48 -15.98
C SER A 582 15.16 39.02 -17.44
N TYR A 583 14.19 39.51 -18.19
CA TYR A 583 14.07 39.40 -19.63
C TYR A 583 13.81 40.79 -20.23
N SER A 584 14.37 41.12 -21.40
CA SER A 584 14.01 42.36 -22.12
C SER A 584 14.03 42.19 -23.65
N GLY A 585 12.85 42.02 -24.25
CA GLY A 585 12.72 41.59 -25.64
C GLY A 585 11.32 41.72 -26.21
N GLU A 586 11.14 41.17 -27.42
CA GLU A 586 9.83 41.03 -28.06
C GLU A 586 9.23 39.70 -27.61
N LEU A 587 8.07 39.72 -26.95
CA LEU A 587 7.39 38.51 -26.49
C LEU A 587 6.42 38.03 -27.59
N PRO A 588 6.70 36.92 -28.29
CA PRO A 588 5.75 36.38 -29.25
C PRO A 588 4.59 35.73 -28.49
N ILE A 589 3.38 36.26 -28.69
CA ILE A 589 2.14 35.74 -28.10
C ILE A 589 1.39 34.94 -29.17
N ASP A 590 1.35 33.62 -29.02
CA ASP A 590 0.43 32.76 -29.76
C ASP A 590 -0.98 32.91 -29.18
N ASN A 591 -1.96 33.21 -30.03
CA ASN A 591 -3.31 33.58 -29.63
C ASN A 591 -4.29 32.45 -29.97
N LYS A 592 -4.59 31.61 -28.99
CA LYS A 592 -5.50 30.47 -29.17
C LYS A 592 -6.98 30.88 -29.19
N VAL A 593 -7.33 32.09 -28.72
CA VAL A 593 -8.70 32.59 -28.55
C VAL A 593 -9.36 32.96 -29.88
N VAL A 594 -8.68 33.73 -30.74
CA VAL A 594 -9.29 34.25 -31.98
C VAL A 594 -9.10 33.33 -33.20
N GLY A 595 -8.34 32.24 -33.05
CA GLY A 595 -7.97 31.32 -34.13
C GLY A 595 -6.98 31.91 -35.14
N PRO A 596 -6.58 31.16 -36.19
CA PRO A 596 -5.80 31.68 -37.31
C PRO A 596 -6.63 32.65 -38.17
N ALA A 597 -5.97 33.42 -39.04
CA ALA A 597 -6.65 34.21 -40.07
C ALA A 597 -7.07 33.29 -41.23
N ILE A 598 -8.32 33.40 -41.69
CA ILE A 598 -8.87 32.57 -42.77
C ILE A 598 -9.30 33.37 -44.01
N GLY A 599 -9.22 34.70 -43.95
CA GLY A 599 -9.66 35.62 -44.99
C GLY A 599 -11.18 35.83 -45.00
N ASN A 600 -11.65 36.61 -46.00
CA ASN A 600 -13.07 36.90 -46.17
C ASN A 600 -13.80 35.71 -46.81
N VAL A 601 -14.65 35.05 -46.02
CA VAL A 601 -15.44 33.88 -46.40
C VAL A 601 -16.86 34.30 -46.81
N ASN A 602 -17.33 33.81 -47.95
CA ASN A 602 -18.71 33.97 -48.42
C ASN A 602 -19.13 32.77 -49.26
N PHE A 603 -19.95 31.86 -48.71
CA PHE A 603 -20.33 30.60 -49.37
C PHE A 603 -21.84 30.41 -49.52
N THR A 604 -22.24 29.49 -50.39
CA THR A 604 -23.61 28.96 -50.43
C THR A 604 -23.57 27.59 -49.79
N ALA A 605 -24.20 27.43 -48.64
CA ALA A 605 -24.28 26.14 -47.96
C ALA A 605 -25.17 25.20 -48.77
N LEU A 606 -24.63 24.04 -49.15
CA LEU A 606 -25.33 22.97 -49.84
C LEU A 606 -25.88 21.93 -48.86
N TYR A 607 -25.28 21.85 -47.67
CA TYR A 607 -25.59 20.86 -46.64
C TYR A 607 -25.96 21.54 -45.32
N ALA A 608 -26.87 20.91 -44.57
CA ALA A 608 -27.18 21.21 -43.17
C ALA A 608 -26.84 19.98 -42.30
N PRO A 609 -25.56 19.71 -41.97
CA PRO A 609 -25.08 18.39 -41.55
C PRO A 609 -25.57 17.94 -40.16
N SER A 610 -26.01 18.88 -39.34
CA SER A 610 -26.58 18.64 -38.02
C SER A 610 -27.48 19.80 -37.61
N ALA A 611 -28.70 19.45 -37.19
CA ALA A 611 -29.65 20.38 -36.60
C ALA A 611 -30.35 19.66 -35.42
N TYR A 612 -30.29 20.24 -34.22
CA TYR A 612 -30.79 19.64 -32.99
C TYR A 612 -31.63 20.64 -32.17
N TYR A 613 -32.60 20.12 -31.41
CA TYR A 613 -33.37 20.89 -30.43
C TYR A 613 -33.19 20.32 -29.01
N TYR A 614 -32.72 21.15 -28.08
CA TYR A 614 -32.41 20.75 -26.69
C TYR A 614 -33.53 21.03 -25.69
N GLY A 615 -34.71 21.40 -26.19
CA GLY A 615 -35.87 21.77 -25.37
C GLY A 615 -35.89 23.23 -24.96
N LYS A 616 -36.88 23.56 -24.13
CA LYS A 616 -37.00 24.83 -23.43
C LYS A 616 -35.99 24.91 -22.28
N LYS A 617 -35.40 26.08 -22.09
CA LYS A 617 -34.41 26.40 -21.04
C LYS A 617 -34.77 27.74 -20.39
N ASN A 618 -34.22 28.01 -19.21
CA ASN A 618 -34.37 29.27 -18.50
C ASN A 618 -33.21 29.40 -17.50
N ASP A 619 -32.30 30.32 -17.80
CA ASP A 619 -31.06 30.52 -17.04
C ASP A 619 -31.11 31.87 -16.27
N GLY A 620 -32.32 32.26 -15.84
CA GLY A 620 -32.57 33.49 -15.06
C GLY A 620 -32.85 34.76 -15.90
N LEU A 621 -32.40 34.81 -17.16
CA LEU A 621 -32.64 35.93 -18.09
C LEU A 621 -33.98 35.83 -18.85
N GLY A 622 -34.70 34.71 -18.71
CA GLY A 622 -35.98 34.45 -19.37
C GLY A 622 -36.07 33.03 -19.93
N ASP A 623 -37.24 32.70 -20.47
CA ASP A 623 -37.44 31.45 -21.21
C ASP A 623 -36.81 31.54 -22.61
N TYR A 624 -36.07 30.51 -23.02
CA TYR A 624 -35.52 30.39 -24.37
C TYR A 624 -35.61 28.94 -24.89
N TYR A 625 -35.54 28.79 -26.21
CA TYR A 625 -35.65 27.49 -26.90
C TYR A 625 -34.36 27.24 -27.65
N TYR A 626 -33.61 26.22 -27.21
CA TYR A 626 -32.20 26.04 -27.58
C TYR A 626 -32.03 25.06 -28.75
N TYR A 627 -31.34 25.50 -29.80
CA TYR A 627 -30.98 24.71 -30.97
C TYR A 627 -29.46 24.74 -31.22
N LEU A 628 -28.94 23.68 -31.81
CA LEU A 628 -27.66 23.68 -32.52
C LEU A 628 -27.96 23.48 -34.01
N LEU A 629 -27.44 24.36 -34.86
CA LEU A 629 -27.55 24.29 -36.31
C LEU A 629 -26.15 24.29 -36.95
N SER A 630 -25.99 23.63 -38.09
CA SER A 630 -24.74 23.69 -38.85
C SER A 630 -25.00 23.71 -40.34
N PHE A 631 -24.14 24.41 -41.09
CA PHE A 631 -24.30 24.69 -42.52
C PHE A 631 -22.94 24.67 -43.22
N SER A 632 -22.82 23.96 -44.35
CA SER A 632 -21.54 23.78 -45.07
C SER A 632 -21.74 23.77 -46.59
N ASP A 633 -20.74 24.22 -47.34
CA ASP A 633 -20.66 24.10 -48.81
C ASP A 633 -20.17 22.71 -49.26
N ILE A 634 -19.42 21.99 -48.44
CA ILE A 634 -18.87 20.65 -48.71
C ILE A 634 -19.59 19.54 -47.91
N GLU A 635 -19.48 18.29 -48.36
CA GLU A 635 -20.20 17.18 -47.72
C GLU A 635 -19.55 16.82 -46.36
N MET A 636 -20.37 16.68 -45.33
CA MET A 636 -19.93 16.59 -43.93
C MET A 636 -20.61 15.43 -43.20
N ALA A 637 -19.83 14.66 -42.44
CA ALA A 637 -20.31 13.57 -41.59
C ALA A 637 -19.81 13.72 -40.15
N GLY A 638 -20.48 13.05 -39.21
CA GLY A 638 -20.10 13.05 -37.80
C GLY A 638 -21.29 13.00 -36.85
N SER A 639 -21.13 13.61 -35.68
CA SER A 639 -22.14 13.69 -34.62
C SER A 639 -22.00 15.00 -33.83
N TYR A 640 -22.80 15.18 -32.79
CA TYR A 640 -22.67 16.31 -31.85
C TYR A 640 -21.22 16.54 -31.35
N ASN A 641 -20.45 15.48 -31.14
CA ASN A 641 -19.07 15.57 -30.63
C ASN A 641 -18.03 15.97 -31.69
N GLY A 642 -18.41 16.08 -32.97
CA GLY A 642 -17.48 16.41 -34.05
C GLY A 642 -18.08 16.19 -35.44
N ILE A 643 -17.86 17.16 -36.34
CA ILE A 643 -18.34 17.16 -37.73
C ILE A 643 -17.12 17.43 -38.63
N TYR A 644 -16.93 16.58 -39.64
CA TYR A 644 -15.74 16.52 -40.49
C TYR A 644 -16.13 16.30 -41.96
N PRO A 645 -15.30 16.75 -42.93
CA PRO A 645 -15.52 16.48 -44.34
C PRO A 645 -15.62 14.98 -44.64
N VAL A 646 -16.53 14.60 -45.53
CA VAL A 646 -16.61 13.23 -46.08
C VAL A 646 -15.49 12.98 -47.08
N ASN A 647 -15.10 14.02 -47.83
CA ASN A 647 -14.07 13.98 -48.85
C ASN A 647 -12.88 14.86 -48.45
N GLN A 648 -11.71 14.59 -49.05
CA GLN A 648 -10.57 15.52 -49.01
C GLN A 648 -10.83 16.67 -50.01
N GLU A 649 -11.56 17.68 -49.53
CA GLU A 649 -11.93 18.88 -50.28
C GLU A 649 -11.92 20.12 -49.38
N ALA A 650 -11.42 21.24 -49.91
CA ALA A 650 -11.38 22.50 -49.19
C ALA A 650 -12.77 23.16 -49.16
N GLY A 651 -13.17 23.70 -48.01
CA GLY A 651 -14.51 24.28 -47.82
C GLY A 651 -14.73 24.86 -46.43
N HIS A 652 -15.99 25.20 -46.14
CA HIS A 652 -16.38 26.02 -45.00
C HIS A 652 -17.56 25.42 -44.25
N CYS A 653 -17.62 25.62 -42.94
CA CYS A 653 -18.77 25.25 -42.14
C CYS A 653 -19.04 26.29 -41.04
N ALA A 654 -20.31 26.61 -40.82
CA ALA A 654 -20.77 27.36 -39.65
C ALA A 654 -21.37 26.38 -38.63
N VAL A 655 -21.02 26.52 -37.36
CA VAL A 655 -21.62 25.77 -36.24
C VAL A 655 -22.22 26.78 -35.28
N LEU A 656 -23.55 26.80 -35.21
CA LEU A 656 -24.34 27.90 -34.62
C LEU A 656 -25.20 27.41 -33.47
N TYR A 657 -24.96 27.94 -32.27
CA TYR A 657 -25.84 27.75 -31.11
C TYR A 657 -26.88 28.86 -31.10
N VAL A 658 -28.17 28.51 -31.19
CA VAL A 658 -29.27 29.46 -31.44
C VAL A 658 -30.32 29.38 -30.35
N TYR A 659 -30.71 30.52 -29.80
CA TYR A 659 -31.67 30.67 -28.72
C TYR A 659 -32.91 31.41 -29.26
N ALA A 660 -34.00 30.69 -29.53
CA ALA A 660 -35.25 31.29 -30.02
C ALA A 660 -36.16 31.78 -28.87
N ALA A 661 -36.96 32.81 -29.14
CA ALA A 661 -37.87 33.43 -28.16
C ALA A 661 -39.21 32.70 -27.99
N THR A 662 -39.65 31.95 -29.00
CA THR A 662 -40.91 31.20 -28.99
C THR A 662 -40.66 29.71 -29.10
N GLU A 663 -41.65 28.92 -28.66
CA GLU A 663 -41.64 27.47 -28.87
C GLU A 663 -41.61 27.13 -30.38
N PRO A 664 -41.01 25.99 -30.77
CA PRO A 664 -41.11 25.50 -32.15
C PRO A 664 -42.57 25.32 -32.56
N GLY A 665 -42.85 25.58 -33.84
CA GLY A 665 -44.20 25.43 -34.40
C GLY A 665 -44.70 23.98 -34.38
N ALA A 666 -45.95 23.78 -34.81
CA ALA A 666 -46.53 22.44 -34.98
C ALA A 666 -45.83 21.60 -36.07
N ASP A 667 -44.92 22.21 -36.83
CA ASP A 667 -44.02 21.63 -37.81
C ASP A 667 -42.62 21.29 -37.23
N GLY A 668 -42.36 21.61 -35.95
CA GLY A 668 -41.08 21.41 -35.28
C GLY A 668 -39.97 22.38 -35.70
N ARG A 669 -40.27 23.40 -36.51
CA ARG A 669 -39.26 24.28 -37.09
C ARG A 669 -38.72 25.30 -36.08
N VAL A 670 -37.41 25.57 -36.17
CA VAL A 670 -36.77 26.77 -35.59
C VAL A 670 -37.56 28.02 -35.99
N PRO A 671 -38.01 28.86 -35.04
CA PRO A 671 -38.79 30.06 -35.34
C PRO A 671 -38.10 31.05 -36.27
N GLU A 672 -38.88 31.69 -37.14
CA GLU A 672 -38.42 32.80 -37.96
C GLU A 672 -37.96 33.98 -37.09
N GLY A 673 -36.95 34.71 -37.56
CA GLY A 673 -36.46 35.91 -36.88
C GLY A 673 -35.11 36.39 -37.37
N GLU A 674 -34.80 37.62 -36.97
CA GLU A 674 -33.44 38.18 -36.99
C GLU A 674 -32.81 37.90 -35.62
N TYR A 675 -31.69 37.18 -35.60
CA TYR A 675 -30.96 36.78 -34.39
C TYR A 675 -29.62 37.52 -34.35
N THR A 676 -29.31 38.18 -33.23
CA THR A 676 -28.04 38.92 -33.03
C THR A 676 -27.02 38.08 -32.27
N LEU A 677 -25.74 38.27 -32.56
CA LEU A 677 -24.66 37.62 -31.80
C LEU A 677 -24.69 38.11 -30.33
N GLY A 678 -24.55 37.20 -29.37
CA GLY A 678 -24.44 37.58 -27.95
C GLY A 678 -24.19 36.41 -27.00
N GLU A 679 -23.85 36.76 -25.75
CA GLU A 679 -23.58 35.78 -24.68
C GLU A 679 -24.85 35.44 -23.89
N GLU A 680 -25.80 36.38 -23.86
CA GLU A 680 -27.06 36.25 -23.15
C GLU A 680 -27.89 35.06 -23.67
N ARG A 681 -28.12 34.07 -22.79
CA ARG A 681 -28.98 32.92 -23.06
C ARG A 681 -30.46 33.31 -22.96
N LYS A 682 -30.94 34.05 -23.97
CA LYS A 682 -32.31 34.53 -24.14
C LYS A 682 -32.73 34.44 -25.61
N GLY A 683 -34.02 34.61 -25.88
CA GLY A 683 -34.56 34.56 -27.24
C GLY A 683 -34.00 35.62 -28.21
N LEU A 684 -33.91 35.27 -29.49
CA LEU A 684 -33.35 36.06 -30.61
C LEU A 684 -31.83 36.29 -30.52
N ILE A 685 -31.11 35.39 -29.85
CA ILE A 685 -29.64 35.38 -29.79
C ILE A 685 -29.10 34.17 -30.54
N TRP A 686 -27.96 34.35 -31.22
CA TRP A 686 -27.04 33.25 -31.54
C TRP A 686 -25.74 33.45 -30.76
N SER A 687 -25.18 32.37 -30.21
CA SER A 687 -24.24 32.47 -29.10
C SER A 687 -22.81 32.82 -29.55
N THR A 688 -22.06 33.56 -28.75
CA THR A 688 -20.60 33.77 -28.93
C THR A 688 -19.78 32.48 -28.96
N GLY A 689 -20.26 31.41 -28.33
CA GLY A 689 -19.69 30.05 -28.46
C GLY A 689 -19.91 29.39 -29.83
N SER A 690 -20.55 30.06 -30.79
CA SER A 690 -20.66 29.59 -32.18
C SER A 690 -19.35 29.80 -32.92
N GLU A 691 -19.01 28.89 -33.84
CA GLU A 691 -17.72 28.93 -34.55
C GLU A 691 -17.87 28.82 -36.07
N GLY A 692 -17.02 29.57 -36.77
CA GLY A 692 -16.74 29.37 -38.18
C GLY A 692 -15.59 28.37 -38.34
N ARG A 693 -15.65 27.55 -39.38
CA ARG A 693 -14.61 26.57 -39.72
C ARG A 693 -14.23 26.72 -41.19
N ALA A 694 -12.93 26.67 -41.46
CA ALA A 694 -12.37 26.49 -42.79
C ALA A 694 -11.56 25.19 -42.82
N TYR A 695 -11.60 24.50 -43.96
CA TYR A 695 -10.89 23.24 -44.20
C TYR A 695 -10.03 23.41 -45.46
N ASP A 696 -8.78 22.92 -45.41
CA ASP A 696 -7.91 22.84 -46.60
C ASP A 696 -8.19 21.56 -47.42
N ALA A 697 -7.46 21.38 -48.53
CA ALA A 697 -7.69 20.24 -49.43
C ALA A 697 -7.30 18.89 -48.79
N GLU A 698 -6.42 18.93 -47.81
CA GLU A 698 -5.94 17.81 -47.00
C GLU A 698 -6.92 17.44 -45.87
N GLY A 699 -7.86 18.34 -45.55
CA GLY A 699 -8.89 18.19 -44.52
C GLY A 699 -8.52 18.77 -43.15
N ASN A 700 -7.42 19.52 -43.03
CA ASN A 700 -7.03 20.19 -41.79
C ASN A 700 -8.01 21.33 -41.48
N ARG A 701 -8.39 21.44 -40.21
CA ARG A 701 -9.45 22.34 -39.74
C ARG A 701 -8.90 23.58 -39.04
N SER A 702 -9.23 24.76 -39.55
CA SER A 702 -9.07 26.05 -38.87
C SER A 702 -10.41 26.50 -38.28
N ASN A 703 -10.44 26.83 -36.99
CA ASN A 703 -11.62 27.39 -36.31
C ASN A 703 -11.45 28.89 -36.08
N VAL A 704 -12.54 29.66 -36.18
CA VAL A 704 -12.60 31.09 -35.86
C VAL A 704 -13.84 31.40 -35.02
N ALA A 705 -13.67 32.25 -34.01
CA ALA A 705 -14.77 32.78 -33.21
C ALA A 705 -15.33 34.07 -33.85
N PHE A 706 -16.61 34.35 -33.62
CA PHE A 706 -17.30 35.54 -34.16
C PHE A 706 -17.26 36.73 -33.19
N GLY A 707 -17.03 37.93 -33.72
CA GLY A 707 -17.03 39.18 -32.96
C GLY A 707 -18.31 40.02 -33.14
N SER A 708 -18.99 39.86 -34.27
CA SER A 708 -20.31 40.46 -34.52
C SER A 708 -21.04 39.72 -35.64
N GLY A 709 -22.37 39.81 -35.68
CA GLY A 709 -23.12 39.34 -36.84
C GLY A 709 -24.60 39.11 -36.61
N THR A 710 -25.31 38.97 -37.73
CA THR A 710 -26.75 38.75 -37.80
C THR A 710 -27.03 37.42 -38.50
N LEU A 711 -27.79 36.55 -37.83
CA LEU A 711 -28.33 35.32 -38.38
C LEU A 711 -29.83 35.52 -38.66
N ASN A 712 -30.21 35.55 -39.93
CA ASN A 712 -31.62 35.59 -40.32
C ASN A 712 -32.13 34.18 -40.62
N ILE A 713 -33.28 33.83 -40.04
CA ILE A 713 -34.01 32.58 -40.30
C ILE A 713 -35.39 32.96 -40.84
N ALA A 714 -35.70 32.51 -42.06
CA ALA A 714 -37.01 32.63 -42.69
C ALA A 714 -37.47 31.27 -43.21
N HIS A 715 -38.78 31.10 -43.36
CA HIS A 715 -39.41 29.88 -43.87
C HIS A 715 -39.87 30.09 -45.33
N GLN A 716 -39.64 29.09 -46.18
CA GLN A 716 -40.13 29.07 -47.55
C GLN A 716 -41.00 27.84 -47.79
N GLY A 717 -42.21 28.06 -48.30
CA GLY A 717 -43.20 26.99 -48.45
C GLY A 717 -43.51 26.27 -47.13
N THR A 718 -43.79 24.97 -47.19
CA THR A 718 -44.18 24.17 -46.03
C THR A 718 -43.01 23.57 -45.24
N ASN A 719 -41.88 23.30 -45.90
CA ASN A 719 -40.79 22.49 -45.34
C ASN A 719 -39.39 23.09 -45.55
N GLU A 720 -39.26 24.20 -46.30
CA GLU A 720 -37.98 24.78 -46.64
C GLU A 720 -37.65 25.98 -45.74
N TYR A 721 -36.36 26.26 -45.64
CA TYR A 721 -35.78 27.41 -44.97
C TYR A 721 -35.05 28.28 -45.98
N VAL A 722 -35.01 29.59 -45.70
CA VAL A 722 -33.98 30.50 -46.21
C VAL A 722 -33.25 31.05 -44.99
N ILE A 723 -31.96 30.73 -44.88
CA ILE A 723 -31.12 31.16 -43.76
C ILE A 723 -29.92 31.92 -44.31
N THR A 724 -29.60 33.06 -43.71
CA THR A 724 -28.43 33.86 -44.08
C THR A 724 -27.68 34.31 -42.85
N LEU A 725 -26.38 34.05 -42.80
CA LEU A 725 -25.47 34.63 -41.83
C LEU A 725 -24.70 35.77 -42.50
N ASP A 726 -24.71 36.95 -41.87
CA ASP A 726 -23.80 38.05 -42.18
C ASP A 726 -23.02 38.39 -40.90
N ALA A 727 -21.79 37.87 -40.78
CA ALA A 727 -20.98 37.98 -39.57
C ALA A 727 -19.54 38.41 -39.86
N LYS A 728 -18.83 38.73 -38.78
CA LYS A 728 -17.38 38.95 -38.74
C LYS A 728 -16.73 38.05 -37.68
N THR A 729 -15.55 37.55 -37.98
CA THR A 729 -14.67 36.90 -36.99
C THR A 729 -14.14 37.92 -35.99
N LEU A 730 -13.54 37.47 -34.88
CA LEU A 730 -12.75 38.33 -33.97
C LEU A 730 -11.52 38.98 -34.64
N ARG A 731 -11.17 38.56 -35.88
CA ARG A 731 -10.16 39.18 -36.74
C ARG A 731 -10.73 40.24 -37.70
N GLU A 732 -12.00 40.61 -37.54
CA GLU A 732 -12.78 41.50 -38.43
C GLU A 732 -12.97 40.98 -39.86
N GLU A 733 -12.57 39.74 -40.14
CA GLU A 733 -12.77 39.07 -41.43
C GLU A 733 -14.26 38.76 -41.62
N THR A 734 -14.83 39.07 -42.78
CA THR A 734 -16.23 38.73 -43.05
C THR A 734 -16.41 37.23 -43.19
N PHE A 735 -17.45 36.68 -42.57
CA PHE A 735 -17.83 35.28 -42.68
C PHE A 735 -19.33 35.22 -42.94
N LYS A 736 -19.69 34.85 -44.17
CA LYS A 736 -21.09 34.88 -44.64
C LYS A 736 -21.48 33.55 -45.26
N PHE A 737 -22.74 33.16 -45.08
CA PHE A 737 -23.33 32.12 -45.89
C PHE A 737 -24.80 32.37 -46.20
N THR A 738 -25.28 31.73 -47.26
CA THR A 738 -26.70 31.57 -47.53
C THR A 738 -27.03 30.08 -47.65
N TYR A 739 -28.17 29.65 -47.11
CA TYR A 739 -28.70 28.30 -47.21
C TYR A 739 -30.14 28.36 -47.73
N THR A 740 -30.54 27.43 -48.58
CA THR A 740 -31.93 27.24 -48.99
C THR A 740 -32.23 25.76 -49.17
N GLY A 741 -33.19 25.24 -48.40
CA GLY A 741 -33.54 23.82 -48.41
C GLY A 741 -34.30 23.37 -47.17
N ALA A 742 -34.69 22.10 -47.12
CA ALA A 742 -35.35 21.51 -45.95
C ALA A 742 -34.32 21.06 -44.90
N ILE A 743 -34.60 21.31 -43.62
CA ILE A 743 -33.76 20.87 -42.49
C ILE A 743 -34.57 19.87 -41.66
N THR A 744 -33.97 18.71 -41.35
CA THR A 744 -34.58 17.74 -40.42
C THR A 744 -34.03 18.01 -39.02
N ILE A 745 -34.87 18.51 -38.11
CA ILE A 745 -34.46 18.74 -36.71
C ILE A 745 -34.41 17.39 -35.97
N GLY A 746 -33.22 17.00 -35.55
CA GLY A 746 -32.99 15.83 -34.71
C GLY A 746 -33.31 16.09 -33.24
N GLY A 747 -33.79 15.07 -32.54
CA GLY A 747 -33.97 15.09 -31.09
C GLY A 747 -35.28 15.72 -30.61
N THR A 748 -36.34 14.92 -30.56
CA THR A 748 -37.33 15.07 -29.48
C THR A 748 -36.72 14.55 -28.19
N SER A 749 -36.28 15.44 -27.28
CA SER A 749 -35.98 15.02 -25.91
C SER A 749 -37.27 14.46 -25.27
N THR A 750 -37.16 13.31 -24.58
CA THR A 750 -38.31 12.45 -24.29
C THR A 750 -39.20 12.96 -23.18
N ALA A 751 -40.21 13.76 -23.54
CA ALA A 751 -41.34 14.06 -22.68
C ALA A 751 -42.42 12.95 -22.81
N ALA A 752 -42.75 12.32 -21.67
CA ALA A 752 -43.94 11.48 -21.45
C ALA A 752 -44.12 10.18 -22.28
N VAL A 753 -43.24 9.19 -22.06
CA VAL A 753 -43.67 7.77 -22.04
C VAL A 753 -43.10 7.08 -20.80
N THR A 754 -43.97 6.51 -19.96
CA THR A 754 -43.55 5.77 -18.76
C THR A 754 -42.95 4.41 -19.15
N PRO A 755 -41.72 4.06 -18.74
CA PRO A 755 -41.08 2.83 -19.18
C PRO A 755 -41.72 1.59 -18.54
N THR A 756 -42.33 0.73 -19.36
CA THR A 756 -42.82 -0.57 -18.89
C THR A 756 -41.66 -1.56 -18.90
N VAL A 757 -41.05 -1.79 -17.74
CA VAL A 757 -39.83 -2.61 -17.63
C VAL A 757 -40.09 -4.06 -18.04
N THR A 758 -39.52 -4.46 -19.19
CA THR A 758 -39.44 -5.85 -19.63
C THR A 758 -37.96 -6.23 -19.71
N LYS A 759 -37.51 -7.18 -18.89
CA LYS A 759 -36.10 -7.62 -18.87
C LYS A 759 -35.72 -8.31 -20.18
N ILE A 760 -34.62 -7.88 -20.78
CA ILE A 760 -33.92 -8.60 -21.86
C ILE A 760 -32.73 -9.38 -21.23
N PRO A 761 -32.42 -10.63 -21.67
CA PRO A 761 -31.38 -11.45 -21.02
C PRO A 761 -29.95 -10.91 -21.16
N SER A 762 -29.09 -11.30 -20.22
CA SER A 762 -27.72 -10.80 -20.03
C SER A 762 -26.70 -11.10 -21.15
N SER A 763 -27.10 -11.80 -22.22
CA SER A 763 -26.19 -12.42 -23.20
C SER A 763 -25.85 -11.56 -24.43
N VAL A 764 -26.29 -10.30 -24.48
CA VAL A 764 -26.08 -9.40 -25.64
C VAL A 764 -25.02 -8.31 -25.38
N ILE A 765 -24.68 -8.06 -24.11
CA ILE A 765 -23.79 -6.97 -23.67
C ILE A 765 -22.40 -6.98 -24.35
N PRO A 766 -21.71 -8.12 -24.56
CA PRO A 766 -20.35 -8.11 -25.11
C PRO A 766 -20.21 -7.53 -26.52
N MET A 767 -21.23 -7.62 -27.38
CA MET A 767 -21.11 -7.19 -28.78
C MET A 767 -21.29 -5.69 -29.01
N MET A 768 -21.80 -4.93 -28.05
CA MET A 768 -21.85 -3.46 -28.17
C MET A 768 -20.51 -2.79 -27.83
N TYR A 769 -19.70 -3.39 -26.97
CA TYR A 769 -18.41 -2.80 -26.54
C TYR A 769 -17.30 -2.85 -27.59
N GLU A 770 -17.30 -3.83 -28.50
CA GLU A 770 -16.38 -3.86 -29.65
C GLU A 770 -16.79 -2.84 -30.75
N ALA A 771 -18.09 -2.68 -31.00
CA ALA A 771 -18.59 -1.74 -32.00
C ALA A 771 -18.25 -0.28 -31.65
N MET A 772 -18.24 0.07 -30.36
CA MET A 772 -17.85 1.41 -29.89
C MET A 772 -16.34 1.68 -29.89
N LYS A 773 -15.50 0.72 -30.31
CA LYS A 773 -14.02 0.84 -30.27
C LYS A 773 -13.32 1.01 -31.61
N ARG A 774 -14.00 0.90 -32.77
CA ARG A 774 -13.33 0.81 -34.08
C ARG A 774 -13.31 2.05 -34.95
N ASP A 775 -14.17 3.04 -34.71
CA ASP A 775 -14.14 4.33 -35.41
C ASP A 775 -13.62 5.48 -34.51
N ALA A 776 -12.81 5.13 -33.50
CA ALA A 776 -12.08 6.08 -32.68
C ALA A 776 -10.84 6.65 -33.41
N VAL A 777 -11.05 7.24 -34.59
CA VAL A 777 -10.01 8.00 -35.31
C VAL A 777 -9.75 9.29 -34.55
N VAL A 778 -8.76 9.24 -33.65
CA VAL A 778 -8.13 10.35 -32.93
C VAL A 778 -9.07 11.54 -32.70
N VAL A 779 -9.88 11.43 -31.64
CA VAL A 779 -10.21 12.62 -30.87
C VAL A 779 -8.86 13.25 -30.49
N ARG A 780 -8.50 14.37 -31.13
CA ARG A 780 -7.50 15.28 -30.56
C ARG A 780 -8.14 15.80 -29.28
N ASP A 781 -7.83 15.11 -28.19
CA ASP A 781 -8.26 15.49 -26.86
C ASP A 781 -7.77 16.92 -26.62
N LEU A 782 -8.70 17.85 -26.37
CA LEU A 782 -8.33 19.22 -26.07
C LEU A 782 -7.75 19.36 -24.65
N SER A 783 -7.81 18.30 -23.82
CA SER A 783 -6.95 18.21 -22.64
C SER A 783 -5.45 18.10 -23.00
N ALA A 784 -5.11 17.66 -24.22
CA ALA A 784 -3.74 17.69 -24.71
C ALA A 784 -3.21 19.12 -24.96
N SER A 785 -4.04 20.18 -24.91
CA SER A 785 -3.51 21.55 -24.85
C SER A 785 -2.86 21.88 -23.50
N LYS A 786 -2.93 20.98 -22.50
CA LYS A 786 -2.06 21.05 -21.31
C LYS A 786 -0.62 20.60 -21.59
N ALA A 787 -0.36 19.90 -22.70
CA ALA A 787 0.91 19.20 -22.93
C ALA A 787 2.06 20.08 -23.45
N GLU A 788 1.82 21.32 -23.85
CA GLU A 788 2.88 22.25 -24.28
C GLU A 788 3.60 22.93 -23.09
N THR A 789 2.98 22.97 -21.91
CA THR A 789 3.59 23.44 -20.64
C THR A 789 3.84 22.34 -19.62
N ILE A 790 3.11 21.22 -19.68
CA ILE A 790 3.39 20.02 -18.88
C ILE A 790 4.67 19.34 -19.38
N LEU A 791 5.79 19.67 -18.74
CA LEU A 791 7.03 18.91 -18.86
C LEU A 791 6.87 17.57 -18.12
N ALA A 792 7.04 16.47 -18.86
CA ALA A 792 7.30 15.17 -18.26
C ALA A 792 8.65 15.20 -17.54
N LEU A 793 8.65 14.87 -16.25
CA LEU A 793 9.88 14.47 -15.58
C LEU A 793 10.29 13.10 -16.17
N PRO A 794 11.55 12.91 -16.61
CA PRO A 794 12.02 11.59 -17.06
C PRO A 794 12.06 10.61 -15.88
N ASP A 795 12.04 9.30 -16.14
CA ASP A 795 12.12 8.21 -15.15
C ASP A 795 13.41 8.20 -14.29
N GLN A 796 14.30 9.17 -14.49
CA GLN A 796 15.58 9.38 -13.81
C GLN A 796 15.68 10.75 -13.12
N ALA A 797 14.73 11.67 -13.34
CA ALA A 797 14.62 12.88 -12.53
C ALA A 797 14.18 12.51 -11.10
N PRO A 798 14.45 13.34 -10.07
CA PRO A 798 14.36 12.93 -8.67
C PRO A 798 13.00 12.32 -8.29
N ALA A 799 12.99 10.99 -8.16
CA ALA A 799 11.78 10.17 -8.13
C ALA A 799 11.29 9.88 -6.71
N GLN A 800 11.94 10.43 -5.66
CA GLN A 800 11.66 10.09 -4.27
C GLN A 800 10.23 10.47 -3.84
N ARG A 801 9.59 11.43 -4.53
CA ARG A 801 8.18 11.80 -4.34
C ARG A 801 7.16 10.72 -4.80
N LEU A 802 7.58 9.66 -5.49
CA LEU A 802 6.71 8.54 -5.91
C LEU A 802 7.28 7.14 -5.65
N HIS A 803 8.60 7.01 -5.50
CA HIS A 803 9.26 5.78 -5.07
C HIS A 803 10.04 5.99 -3.77
N LYS A 804 9.36 5.83 -2.62
CA LYS A 804 10.01 5.17 -1.48
C LYS A 804 10.54 3.81 -1.97
N GLU A 805 11.72 3.38 -1.51
CA GLU A 805 12.11 1.98 -1.68
C GLU A 805 11.06 1.13 -0.96
N LEU A 806 10.23 0.40 -1.71
CA LEU A 806 9.32 -0.57 -1.11
C LEU A 806 10.18 -1.67 -0.49
N ALA A 807 10.43 -1.56 0.81
CA ALA A 807 10.99 -2.63 1.64
C ALA A 807 10.33 -3.95 1.21
N SER A 808 11.16 -4.89 0.76
CA SER A 808 10.77 -5.95 -0.16
C SER A 808 9.56 -6.75 0.35
N LYS A 809 8.38 -6.51 -0.25
CA LYS A 809 7.14 -7.19 0.14
C LYS A 809 7.10 -8.63 -0.38
N ARG A 810 7.71 -9.54 0.39
CA ARG A 810 7.41 -10.98 0.47
C ARG A 810 7.99 -11.56 1.76
#